data_AF-A0A5J5T1D6-F1
#
_entry.id   AF-A0A5J5T1D6-F1
#
_cell.length_a   1.000
_cell.length_b   1.000
_cell.length_c   1.000
_cell.angle_alpha   90.00
_cell.angle_beta   90.00
_cell.angle_gamma   90.00
#
_symmetry.space_group_name_H-M   'P 1'
#
loop_
_entity.id
_entity.type
_entity.pdbx_description
1 polymer ?
#
loop_
_entity_poly.entity_id
_entity_poly.type
_entity_poly.pdbx_seq_one_letter_code
_entity_poly.pdbx_strand_id
1 'polypeptide(L)'
;MEERNSNNSTVNNVARAIVAALDWNSTPDARKAAVSYIESIKAGDIRVLANTSFLLVKKDWSSEIRLHAFKMLQHLVRLRWEEFSPSERRNFSNVAVELMSEIADPCEEWALKSQTAALVAEVVRREGLNLWQELFPSLVSLSSNGPVQAELVSMMLRWLPEDITVHNEDLEGDRRRLLLRGLTQSLPEILPLLYTLLERHFGEALSEVGRQHLDIAKQHAAAVTATLNAINAYAEWAPLSDLAKFGIIHGKRPADDFASEFDSAMSSIFQILMNVSREFLVRSNSAGRAIDESDFEFAEYVCESMVSLGSSNLQCILGDSTTSSLYLQQMLGFFQHFKLALHYQSLQFWLALMRDLMSKPKLSVHSSGEGSAANNADSNSVQVDNEKRKILSFLNDDICSTILDISFQRMLKKEKLITGKALSLGTLELWSDDFEGKGDFGQYRSRLFELIKFIASNKPLVAGAKVSERIIMIIKNLLNSPMPAEDLAVMESMQVALESVVSSIFYGSNESAGGISEVHVALCGIFEGLLRELLSLNWTEPALVEVLGHYLDAMGPFLKYFSDAVGSVINKLFELLNSLPFVVKDPSTSSARHARLQICTSFIRIAKAADKSILPHMKGIADTMAYLQREGRLLRGEHNLLGEAFLVMASAAGVQQQQEVLAWLLEPLSQQWIQIERQNNYLSEPLGLVRLCSETAFMWSLFHTITFFEKALKRSGMRKGQSSSTSSSTPHPMASHLSWMLPPLLKLLRAIHSLWSPSVFQVLPGEIKAAMSMSDVERSSLLGVGNPKLSKGALTFIEGSPFDVNKEGYTEPNEADIRNWLKGIRDSGYNVLGLSATIGDPFFKCIDVDSVALALIENIQSMEFRHTRQLVHSVLIPLVKSCPPDMWGVWLEKLLHPLFVHCQQALSCSWFGLLHEGRAKVPNNHGILTGSDLKVEVMEEKLLRDLTREICLLLSTISSPGLNTSLPALEHSGHVGRVDMSSLKDLDAFAPSSMVGFLLKHKSLAIPVLQISLEAFTWTDSEAVTKVCSFSSSVVLLAILTNNADLREFVSRDLFSALIRGLALESNAFISADLVNLCREIFIYLCDRDPAPRQILLSLPCITPNDLHAFEEALTKTASPKEQKQHMRSLLLLATGNNLKALAAQKNVNIITNVTARARGPVNAPGNGVEEGDSVGLAAIL
;
A
#
# COMPACT_ATOMS: atom_id res chain seq x y z
N MET A 1 -17.26 -38.37 -56.18
CA MET A 1 -18.40 -38.72 -55.29
C MET A 1 -17.92 -39.41 -54.02
N GLU A 2 -16.88 -40.25 -54.09
CA GLU A 2 -16.24 -40.91 -52.93
C GLU A 2 -15.56 -39.92 -51.94
N GLU A 3 -14.86 -38.87 -52.40
CA GLU A 3 -14.28 -37.85 -51.50
C GLU A 3 -15.31 -37.06 -50.67
N ARG A 4 -16.49 -36.77 -51.24
CA ARG A 4 -17.59 -36.10 -50.52
C ARG A 4 -18.19 -36.99 -49.42
N ASN A 5 -18.29 -38.30 -49.66
CA ASN A 5 -18.80 -39.25 -48.67
C ASN A 5 -17.78 -39.50 -47.54
N SER A 6 -16.49 -39.56 -47.85
CA SER A 6 -15.41 -39.66 -46.86
C SER A 6 -15.35 -38.44 -45.95
N ASN A 7 -15.43 -37.22 -46.50
CA ASN A 7 -15.39 -35.98 -45.73
C ASN A 7 -16.58 -35.84 -44.75
N ASN A 8 -17.80 -36.21 -45.16
CA ASN A 8 -18.96 -36.20 -44.27
C ASN A 8 -18.84 -37.22 -43.11
N SER A 9 -18.16 -38.35 -43.33
CA SER A 9 -17.89 -39.33 -42.27
C SER A 9 -16.95 -38.76 -41.19
N THR A 10 -15.91 -38.04 -41.61
CA THR A 10 -14.91 -37.43 -40.72
C THR A 10 -15.52 -36.32 -39.88
N VAL A 11 -16.32 -35.44 -40.49
CA VAL A 11 -17.06 -34.36 -39.79
C VAL A 11 -17.95 -34.92 -38.68
N ASN A 12 -18.74 -35.96 -38.98
CA ASN A 12 -19.60 -36.61 -38.00
C ASN A 12 -18.82 -37.28 -36.85
N ASN A 13 -17.65 -37.85 -37.14
CA ASN A 13 -16.80 -38.48 -36.12
C ASN A 13 -16.17 -37.43 -35.20
N VAL A 14 -15.71 -36.30 -35.75
CA VAL A 14 -15.18 -35.18 -34.96
C VAL A 14 -16.25 -34.55 -34.08
N ALA A 15 -17.47 -34.33 -34.61
CA ALA A 15 -18.60 -33.84 -33.83
C ALA A 15 -18.91 -34.76 -32.63
N ARG A 16 -18.96 -36.09 -32.85
CA ARG A 16 -19.17 -37.07 -31.76
C ARG A 16 -18.05 -37.05 -30.72
N ALA A 17 -16.80 -36.89 -31.15
CA ALA A 17 -15.67 -36.78 -30.23
C ALA A 17 -15.75 -35.49 -29.38
N ILE A 18 -16.15 -34.36 -29.97
CA ILE A 18 -16.33 -33.10 -29.23
C ILE A 18 -17.40 -33.26 -28.15
N VAL A 19 -18.56 -33.85 -28.49
CA VAL A 19 -19.65 -34.09 -27.53
C VAL A 19 -19.18 -35.02 -26.40
N ALA A 20 -18.52 -36.13 -26.73
CA ALA A 20 -18.00 -37.07 -25.73
C ALA A 20 -16.92 -36.46 -24.82
N ALA A 21 -16.14 -35.51 -25.31
CA ALA A 21 -15.12 -34.81 -24.52
C ALA A 21 -15.73 -33.79 -23.54
N LEU A 22 -16.85 -33.16 -23.91
CA LEU A 22 -17.52 -32.11 -23.13
C LEU A 22 -18.62 -32.64 -22.20
N ASP A 23 -19.15 -33.83 -22.46
CA ASP A 23 -20.21 -34.43 -21.63
C ASP A 23 -19.67 -34.98 -20.31
N TRP A 24 -20.22 -34.48 -19.20
CA TRP A 24 -19.86 -34.92 -17.85
C TRP A 24 -20.31 -36.34 -17.53
N ASN A 25 -21.28 -36.89 -18.27
CA ASN A 25 -21.72 -38.29 -18.14
C ASN A 25 -20.78 -39.28 -18.84
N SER A 26 -19.84 -38.79 -19.66
CA SER A 26 -18.88 -39.65 -20.36
C SER A 26 -17.78 -40.16 -19.41
N THR A 27 -17.47 -41.45 -19.51
CA THR A 27 -16.45 -42.09 -18.67
C THR A 27 -15.06 -41.45 -18.88
N PRO A 28 -14.16 -41.48 -17.88
CA PRO A 28 -12.80 -40.95 -18.04
C PRO A 28 -12.06 -41.52 -19.26
N ASP A 29 -12.23 -42.82 -19.54
CA ASP A 29 -11.62 -43.47 -20.70
C ASP A 29 -12.21 -42.99 -22.03
N ALA A 30 -13.54 -42.81 -22.10
CA ALA A 30 -14.20 -42.27 -23.28
C ALA A 30 -13.78 -40.82 -23.56
N ARG A 31 -13.68 -39.98 -22.52
CA ARG A 31 -13.17 -38.60 -22.62
C ARG A 31 -11.71 -38.57 -23.09
N LYS A 32 -10.86 -39.43 -22.53
CA LYS A 32 -9.46 -39.54 -22.94
C LYS A 32 -9.31 -39.98 -24.40
N ALA A 33 -10.10 -40.97 -24.84
CA ALA A 33 -10.12 -41.43 -26.23
C ALA A 33 -10.62 -40.32 -27.18
N ALA A 34 -11.68 -39.61 -26.79
CA ALA A 34 -12.24 -38.50 -27.56
C ALA A 34 -11.25 -37.33 -27.72
N VAL A 35 -10.59 -36.91 -26.63
CA VAL A 35 -9.53 -35.87 -26.67
C VAL A 35 -8.36 -36.35 -27.52
N SER A 36 -7.90 -37.59 -27.36
CA SER A 36 -6.82 -38.15 -28.17
C SER A 36 -7.16 -38.17 -29.66
N TYR A 37 -8.42 -38.45 -30.01
CA TYR A 37 -8.88 -38.42 -31.39
C TYR A 37 -8.89 -36.98 -31.94
N ILE A 38 -9.39 -36.01 -31.19
CA ILE A 38 -9.37 -34.58 -31.57
C ILE A 38 -7.93 -34.10 -31.78
N GLU A 39 -7.01 -34.44 -30.88
CA GLU A 39 -5.59 -34.09 -31.01
C GLU A 39 -4.94 -34.78 -32.23
N SER A 40 -5.34 -36.01 -32.57
CA SER A 40 -4.86 -36.67 -33.80
C SER A 40 -5.32 -35.94 -35.08
N ILE A 41 -6.53 -35.38 -35.08
CA ILE A 41 -7.06 -34.58 -36.19
C ILE A 41 -6.35 -33.22 -36.25
N LYS A 42 -6.05 -32.59 -35.10
CA LYS A 42 -5.26 -31.35 -35.03
C LYS A 42 -3.83 -31.52 -35.56
N ALA A 43 -3.20 -32.66 -35.27
CA ALA A 43 -1.85 -33.00 -35.74
C ALA A 43 -1.82 -33.51 -37.20
N GLY A 44 -2.97 -33.84 -37.78
CA GLY A 44 -3.08 -34.39 -39.14
C GLY A 44 -2.94 -33.37 -40.27
N ASP A 45 -3.54 -33.67 -41.44
CA ASP A 45 -3.55 -32.78 -42.61
C ASP A 45 -4.35 -31.50 -42.34
N ILE A 46 -3.69 -30.35 -42.51
CA ILE A 46 -4.26 -29.01 -42.31
C ILE A 46 -5.49 -28.74 -43.19
N ARG A 47 -5.57 -29.32 -44.40
CA ARG A 47 -6.70 -29.11 -45.33
C ARG A 47 -7.93 -29.85 -44.85
N VAL A 48 -7.74 -31.06 -44.33
CA VAL A 48 -8.81 -31.87 -43.73
C VAL A 48 -9.31 -31.20 -42.46
N LEU A 49 -8.39 -30.72 -41.61
CA LEU A 49 -8.73 -29.99 -40.38
C LEU A 49 -9.49 -28.69 -40.67
N ALA A 50 -9.03 -27.87 -41.62
CA ALA A 50 -9.69 -26.62 -42.00
C ALA A 50 -11.08 -26.88 -42.58
N ASN A 51 -11.19 -27.78 -43.56
CA ASN A 51 -12.47 -28.12 -44.20
C ASN A 51 -13.47 -28.70 -43.19
N THR A 52 -13.02 -29.62 -42.32
CA THR A 52 -13.86 -30.20 -41.27
C THR A 52 -14.34 -29.12 -40.30
N SER A 53 -13.45 -28.23 -39.86
CA SER A 53 -13.81 -27.18 -38.90
C SER A 53 -14.76 -26.14 -39.50
N PHE A 54 -14.57 -25.71 -40.76
CA PHE A 54 -15.52 -24.81 -41.43
C PHE A 54 -16.90 -25.44 -41.62
N LEU A 55 -16.98 -26.76 -41.86
CA LEU A 55 -18.27 -27.46 -41.93
C LEU A 55 -18.97 -27.58 -40.57
N LEU A 56 -18.20 -27.74 -39.49
CA LEU A 56 -18.73 -27.84 -38.12
C LEU A 56 -19.18 -26.50 -37.53
N VAL A 57 -18.70 -25.37 -38.07
CA VAL A 57 -19.07 -24.03 -37.62
C VAL A 57 -20.44 -23.57 -38.15
N LYS A 58 -20.96 -24.22 -39.19
CA LYS A 58 -22.27 -23.91 -39.77
C LYS A 58 -23.42 -24.16 -38.78
N LYS A 59 -24.55 -23.48 -39.01
CA LYS A 59 -25.76 -23.53 -38.15
C LYS A 59 -26.41 -24.91 -38.01
N ASP A 60 -25.99 -25.90 -38.81
CA ASP A 60 -26.49 -27.27 -38.75
C ASP A 60 -26.06 -28.03 -37.47
N TRP A 61 -25.12 -27.48 -36.69
CA TRP A 61 -24.53 -28.09 -35.49
C TRP A 61 -24.87 -27.33 -34.20
N SER A 62 -24.75 -27.99 -33.04
CA SER A 62 -24.98 -27.35 -31.73
C SER A 62 -23.93 -26.28 -31.41
N SER A 63 -24.25 -25.34 -30.52
CA SER A 63 -23.35 -24.23 -30.16
C SER A 63 -22.04 -24.72 -29.55
N GLU A 64 -22.04 -25.82 -28.79
CA GLU A 64 -20.83 -26.41 -28.19
C GLU A 64 -19.87 -26.95 -29.25
N ILE A 65 -20.41 -27.62 -30.28
CA ILE A 65 -19.63 -28.14 -31.41
C ILE A 65 -19.05 -26.99 -32.22
N ARG A 66 -19.88 -25.98 -32.53
CA ARG A 66 -19.47 -24.79 -33.28
C ARG A 66 -18.36 -24.02 -32.55
N LEU A 67 -18.49 -23.82 -31.23
CA LEU A 67 -17.47 -23.17 -30.41
C LEU A 67 -16.13 -23.94 -30.40
N HIS A 68 -16.18 -25.27 -30.31
CA HIS A 68 -14.95 -26.07 -30.37
C HIS A 68 -14.32 -26.04 -31.77
N ALA A 69 -15.12 -26.04 -32.83
CA ALA A 69 -14.64 -25.92 -34.20
C ALA A 69 -13.98 -24.56 -34.47
N PHE A 70 -14.49 -23.46 -33.90
CA PHE A 70 -13.79 -22.17 -33.92
C PHE A 70 -12.40 -22.22 -33.27
N LYS A 71 -12.27 -22.90 -32.12
CA LYS A 71 -10.96 -23.11 -31.47
C LYS A 71 -10.00 -23.92 -32.35
N MET A 72 -10.51 -24.88 -33.13
CA MET A 72 -9.71 -25.65 -34.09
C MET A 72 -9.23 -24.78 -35.26
N LEU A 73 -10.08 -23.88 -35.78
CA LEU A 73 -9.69 -22.89 -36.79
C LEU A 73 -8.64 -21.91 -36.23
N GLN A 74 -8.83 -21.39 -35.02
CA GLN A 74 -7.86 -20.51 -34.37
C GLN A 74 -6.52 -21.22 -34.11
N HIS A 75 -6.53 -22.50 -33.74
CA HIS A 75 -5.32 -23.31 -33.60
C HIS A 75 -4.53 -23.41 -34.90
N LEU A 76 -5.22 -23.64 -36.03
CA LEU A 76 -4.60 -23.65 -37.36
C LEU A 76 -3.90 -22.33 -37.66
N VAL A 77 -4.60 -21.21 -37.43
CA VAL A 77 -4.08 -19.86 -37.70
C VAL A 77 -2.93 -19.50 -36.74
N ARG A 78 -2.99 -19.90 -35.47
CA ARG A 78 -1.93 -19.60 -34.50
C ARG A 78 -0.65 -20.39 -34.72
N LEU A 79 -0.77 -21.70 -34.93
CA LEU A 79 0.37 -22.60 -34.82
C LEU A 79 0.85 -23.18 -36.15
N ARG A 80 -0.04 -23.26 -37.15
CA ARG A 80 0.23 -23.98 -38.41
C ARG A 80 -0.06 -23.14 -39.66
N TRP A 81 -0.15 -21.82 -39.53
CA TRP A 81 -0.46 -20.91 -40.65
C TRP A 81 0.56 -21.00 -41.77
N GLU A 82 1.84 -21.20 -41.44
CA GLU A 82 2.90 -21.23 -42.44
C GLU A 82 2.85 -22.45 -43.36
N GLU A 83 2.12 -23.50 -42.99
CA GLU A 83 1.96 -24.71 -43.80
C GLU A 83 0.97 -24.52 -44.97
N PHE A 84 0.12 -23.50 -44.93
CA PHE A 84 -0.76 -23.15 -46.05
C PHE A 84 0.01 -22.42 -47.15
N SER A 85 -0.29 -22.73 -48.41
CA SER A 85 0.16 -21.92 -49.54
C SER A 85 -0.50 -20.54 -49.54
N PRO A 86 0.09 -19.50 -50.16
CA PRO A 86 -0.51 -18.16 -50.21
C PRO A 86 -1.93 -18.13 -50.80
N SER A 87 -2.21 -18.99 -51.78
CA SER A 87 -3.56 -19.15 -52.35
C SER A 87 -4.55 -19.76 -51.34
N GLU A 88 -4.10 -20.73 -50.52
CA GLU A 88 -4.93 -21.34 -49.48
C GLU A 88 -5.18 -20.37 -48.33
N ARG A 89 -4.18 -19.56 -47.93
CA ARG A 89 -4.33 -18.49 -46.91
C ARG A 89 -5.33 -17.43 -47.34
N ARG A 90 -5.26 -16.99 -48.61
CA ARG A 90 -6.25 -16.06 -49.17
C ARG A 90 -7.65 -16.66 -49.20
N ASN A 91 -7.79 -17.92 -49.62
CA ASN A 91 -9.08 -18.60 -49.60
C ASN A 91 -9.64 -18.74 -48.16
N PHE A 92 -8.80 -19.12 -47.20
CA PHE A 92 -9.17 -19.20 -45.79
C PHE A 92 -9.66 -17.84 -45.25
N SER A 93 -8.95 -16.77 -45.59
CA SER A 93 -9.29 -15.40 -45.19
C SER A 93 -10.65 -14.97 -45.74
N ASN A 94 -10.91 -15.23 -47.02
CA ASN A 94 -12.19 -14.92 -47.65
C ASN A 94 -13.35 -15.69 -47.00
N VAL A 95 -13.17 -17.00 -46.77
CA VAL A 95 -14.18 -17.84 -46.10
C VAL A 95 -14.43 -17.39 -44.66
N ALA A 96 -13.40 -16.96 -43.93
CA ALA A 96 -13.57 -16.44 -42.56
C ALA A 96 -14.37 -15.12 -42.52
N VAL A 97 -14.17 -14.24 -43.51
CA VAL A 97 -14.93 -12.99 -43.65
C VAL A 97 -16.36 -13.24 -44.13
N GLU A 98 -16.56 -14.16 -45.08
CA GLU A 98 -17.88 -14.60 -45.52
C GLU A 98 -18.68 -15.19 -44.34
N LEU A 99 -18.04 -16.01 -43.50
CA LEU A 99 -18.66 -16.58 -42.32
C LEU A 99 -19.16 -15.49 -41.34
N MET A 100 -18.41 -14.40 -41.19
CA MET A 100 -18.85 -13.27 -40.37
C MET A 100 -20.12 -12.62 -40.91
N SER A 101 -20.34 -12.62 -42.23
CA SER A 101 -21.60 -12.17 -42.83
C SER A 101 -22.74 -13.18 -42.63
N GLU A 102 -22.47 -14.49 -42.68
CA GLU A 102 -23.46 -15.56 -42.46
C GLU A 102 -23.94 -15.64 -41.00
N ILE A 103 -23.07 -15.29 -40.05
CA ILE A 103 -23.32 -15.30 -38.60
C ILE A 103 -24.02 -14.03 -38.11
N ALA A 104 -24.23 -13.04 -39.00
CA ALA A 104 -24.94 -11.80 -38.71
C ALA A 104 -26.46 -12.00 -38.56
N ASP A 105 -26.86 -12.79 -37.56
CA ASP A 105 -28.22 -13.12 -37.19
C ASP A 105 -28.52 -12.61 -35.77
N PRO A 106 -29.62 -11.87 -35.55
CA PRO A 106 -30.02 -11.40 -34.22
C PRO A 106 -30.20 -12.53 -33.19
N CYS A 107 -30.55 -13.73 -33.63
CA CYS A 107 -30.81 -14.88 -32.76
C CYS A 107 -29.56 -15.69 -32.42
N GLU A 108 -28.39 -15.36 -32.98
CA GLU A 108 -27.15 -16.07 -32.74
C GLU A 108 -26.54 -15.70 -31.38
N GLU A 109 -25.96 -16.70 -30.69
CA GLU A 109 -25.33 -16.51 -29.39
C GLU A 109 -24.11 -15.57 -29.47
N TRP A 110 -23.97 -14.68 -28.49
CA TRP A 110 -22.84 -13.74 -28.39
C TRP A 110 -21.47 -14.45 -28.47
N ALA A 111 -21.34 -15.63 -27.87
CA ALA A 111 -20.08 -16.39 -27.87
C ALA A 111 -19.64 -16.76 -29.30
N LEU A 112 -20.57 -17.18 -30.16
CA LEU A 112 -20.27 -17.55 -31.55
C LEU A 112 -19.94 -16.31 -32.41
N LYS A 113 -20.67 -15.21 -32.22
CA LYS A 113 -20.35 -13.90 -32.84
C LYS A 113 -18.93 -13.45 -32.48
N SER A 114 -18.57 -13.52 -31.20
CA SER A 114 -17.25 -13.13 -30.69
C SER A 114 -16.13 -14.05 -31.19
N GLN A 115 -16.34 -15.38 -31.24
CA GLN A 115 -15.35 -16.32 -31.78
C GLN A 115 -15.10 -16.14 -33.29
N THR A 116 -16.15 -15.77 -34.04
CA THR A 116 -16.02 -15.45 -35.48
C THR A 116 -15.19 -14.20 -35.70
N ALA A 117 -15.51 -13.13 -34.94
CA ALA A 117 -14.74 -11.89 -34.94
C ALA A 117 -13.26 -12.13 -34.55
N ALA A 118 -13.01 -12.93 -33.51
CA ALA A 118 -11.66 -13.29 -33.07
C ALA A 118 -10.89 -14.08 -34.13
N LEU A 119 -11.53 -15.00 -34.85
CA LEU A 119 -10.90 -15.74 -35.95
C LEU A 119 -10.41 -14.80 -37.06
N VAL A 120 -11.24 -13.84 -37.48
CA VAL A 120 -10.87 -12.86 -38.51
C VAL A 120 -9.72 -11.97 -38.02
N ALA A 121 -9.76 -11.51 -36.77
CA ALA A 121 -8.68 -10.73 -36.17
C ALA A 121 -7.35 -11.51 -36.14
N GLU A 122 -7.39 -12.80 -35.76
CA GLU A 122 -6.23 -13.68 -35.71
C GLU A 122 -5.62 -13.92 -37.11
N VAL A 123 -6.46 -14.07 -38.15
CA VAL A 123 -6.02 -14.19 -39.54
C VAL A 123 -5.29 -12.92 -39.98
N VAL A 124 -5.83 -11.73 -39.67
CA VAL A 124 -5.18 -10.44 -39.95
C VAL A 124 -3.85 -10.30 -39.19
N ARG A 125 -3.82 -10.69 -37.91
CA ARG A 125 -2.61 -10.71 -37.08
C ARG A 125 -1.50 -11.57 -37.70
N ARG A 126 -1.85 -12.70 -38.33
CA ARG A 126 -0.88 -13.63 -38.94
C ARG A 126 -0.46 -13.22 -40.33
N GLU A 127 -1.36 -12.89 -41.24
CA GLU A 127 -0.98 -12.53 -42.62
C GLU A 127 -0.35 -11.14 -42.69
N GLY A 128 -0.79 -10.22 -41.83
CA GLY A 128 -0.27 -8.87 -41.71
C GLY A 128 -1.05 -7.81 -42.50
N LEU A 129 -0.43 -6.65 -42.64
CA LEU A 129 -1.10 -5.39 -43.04
C LEU A 129 -1.65 -5.38 -44.48
N ASN A 130 -1.07 -6.17 -45.38
CA ASN A 130 -1.54 -6.23 -46.76
C ASN A 130 -2.96 -6.80 -46.84
N LEU A 131 -3.25 -7.82 -46.04
CA LEU A 131 -4.58 -8.41 -45.95
C LEU A 131 -5.55 -7.45 -45.24
N TRP A 132 -5.10 -6.76 -44.19
CA TRP A 132 -5.89 -5.73 -43.51
C TRP A 132 -6.39 -4.65 -44.48
N GLN A 133 -5.48 -4.11 -45.29
CA GLN A 133 -5.82 -3.08 -46.28
C GLN A 133 -6.78 -3.58 -47.37
N GLU A 134 -6.69 -4.86 -47.74
CA GLU A 134 -7.62 -5.48 -48.70
C GLU A 134 -9.02 -5.70 -48.09
N LEU A 135 -9.10 -6.10 -46.82
CA LEU A 135 -10.36 -6.45 -46.15
C LEU A 135 -11.10 -5.26 -45.54
N PHE A 136 -10.40 -4.20 -45.12
CA PHE A 136 -10.98 -3.08 -44.38
C PHE A 136 -12.18 -2.41 -45.09
N PRO A 137 -12.14 -2.11 -46.41
CA PRO A 137 -13.30 -1.53 -47.10
C PRO A 137 -14.54 -2.42 -47.07
N SER A 138 -14.35 -3.75 -47.16
CA SER A 138 -15.44 -4.73 -47.10
C SER A 138 -16.08 -4.77 -45.71
N LEU A 139 -15.29 -4.59 -44.65
CA LEU A 139 -15.76 -4.53 -43.26
C LEU A 139 -16.55 -3.25 -42.98
N VAL A 140 -16.09 -2.11 -43.53
CA VAL A 140 -16.82 -0.84 -43.49
C VAL A 140 -18.17 -0.96 -44.19
N SER A 141 -18.20 -1.60 -45.37
CA SER A 141 -19.46 -1.86 -46.08
C SER A 141 -20.38 -2.76 -45.25
N LEU A 142 -19.83 -3.79 -44.59
CA LEU A 142 -20.62 -4.72 -43.78
C LEU A 142 -21.26 -4.02 -42.57
N SER A 143 -20.52 -3.18 -41.84
CA SER A 143 -21.04 -2.46 -40.66
C SER A 143 -22.17 -1.48 -41.02
N SER A 144 -22.25 -1.03 -42.27
CA SER A 144 -23.31 -0.14 -42.73
C SER A 144 -24.68 -0.83 -42.91
N ASN A 145 -24.73 -2.16 -43.04
CA ASN A 145 -25.93 -2.93 -43.42
C ASN A 145 -26.97 -3.11 -42.30
N GLY A 146 -26.59 -3.02 -41.03
CA GLY A 146 -27.52 -3.22 -39.90
C GLY A 146 -26.83 -3.30 -38.54
N PRO A 147 -27.60 -3.32 -37.43
CA PRO A 147 -27.06 -3.30 -36.07
C PRO A 147 -26.24 -4.55 -35.73
N VAL A 148 -26.66 -5.74 -36.19
CA VAL A 148 -25.94 -7.00 -35.92
C VAL A 148 -24.61 -7.06 -36.69
N GLN A 149 -24.57 -6.53 -37.90
CA GLN A 149 -23.35 -6.43 -38.70
C GLN A 149 -22.38 -5.40 -38.11
N ALA A 150 -22.89 -4.27 -37.61
CA ALA A 150 -22.11 -3.29 -36.88
C ALA A 150 -21.53 -3.88 -35.57
N GLU A 151 -22.32 -4.64 -34.82
CA GLU A 151 -21.89 -5.38 -33.63
C GLU A 151 -20.68 -6.29 -33.95
N LEU A 152 -20.76 -7.12 -34.99
CA LEU A 152 -19.69 -8.05 -35.39
C LEU A 152 -18.41 -7.34 -35.84
N VAL A 153 -18.54 -6.29 -36.66
CA VAL A 153 -17.37 -5.51 -37.12
C VAL A 153 -16.70 -4.82 -35.93
N SER A 154 -17.47 -4.26 -35.00
CA SER A 154 -16.94 -3.67 -33.77
C SER A 154 -16.27 -4.71 -32.86
N MET A 155 -16.83 -5.92 -32.73
CA MET A 155 -16.16 -7.02 -32.01
C MET A 155 -14.81 -7.39 -32.62
N MET A 156 -14.70 -7.42 -33.95
CA MET A 156 -13.43 -7.74 -34.62
C MET A 156 -12.42 -6.60 -34.44
N LEU A 157 -12.88 -5.35 -34.60
CA LEU A 157 -12.06 -4.17 -34.36
C LEU A 157 -11.55 -4.09 -32.91
N ARG A 158 -12.24 -4.70 -31.95
CA ARG A 158 -11.77 -4.87 -30.58
C ARG A 158 -10.70 -5.96 -30.45
N TRP A 159 -10.94 -7.15 -30.99
CA TRP A 159 -10.01 -8.29 -30.89
C TRP A 159 -8.65 -8.02 -31.56
N LEU A 160 -8.65 -7.31 -32.70
CA LEU A 160 -7.44 -7.06 -33.48
C LEU A 160 -6.33 -6.33 -32.68
N PRO A 161 -6.57 -5.17 -32.04
CA PRO A 161 -5.58 -4.52 -31.19
C PRO A 161 -5.30 -5.32 -29.90
N GLU A 162 -6.31 -5.90 -29.24
CA GLU A 162 -6.14 -6.69 -28.00
C GLU A 162 -5.18 -7.87 -28.20
N ASP A 163 -5.28 -8.57 -29.32
CA ASP A 163 -4.38 -9.68 -29.66
C ASP A 163 -2.93 -9.22 -29.88
N ILE A 164 -2.71 -7.96 -30.28
CA ILE A 164 -1.37 -7.40 -30.53
C ILE A 164 -0.78 -6.75 -29.27
N THR A 165 -1.62 -6.14 -28.43
CA THR A 165 -1.18 -5.36 -27.26
C THR A 165 -1.24 -6.16 -25.96
N VAL A 166 -2.33 -6.91 -25.74
CA VAL A 166 -2.62 -7.63 -24.49
C VAL A 166 -2.20 -9.10 -24.59
N HIS A 167 -2.63 -9.82 -25.63
CA HIS A 167 -2.37 -11.27 -25.80
C HIS A 167 -1.18 -11.55 -26.74
N ASN A 168 0.00 -11.03 -26.38
CA ASN A 168 1.18 -10.96 -27.24
C ASN A 168 2.29 -11.99 -26.95
N GLU A 169 2.05 -12.96 -26.06
CA GLU A 169 3.06 -13.90 -25.54
C GLU A 169 3.81 -14.68 -26.64
N ASP A 170 3.15 -14.91 -27.77
CA ASP A 170 3.64 -15.65 -28.94
C ASP A 170 4.12 -14.75 -30.10
N LEU A 171 4.11 -13.42 -29.96
CA LEU A 171 4.51 -12.45 -30.99
C LEU A 171 5.94 -11.92 -30.77
N GLU A 172 6.80 -12.09 -31.77
CA GLU A 172 8.14 -11.47 -31.77
C GLU A 172 8.07 -9.93 -31.83
N GLY A 173 9.04 -9.26 -31.17
CA GLY A 173 9.03 -7.81 -30.99
C GLY A 173 9.05 -6.99 -32.29
N ASP A 174 9.72 -7.47 -33.33
CA ASP A 174 9.76 -6.81 -34.65
C ASP A 174 8.42 -6.92 -35.40
N ARG A 175 7.79 -8.09 -35.37
CA ARG A 175 6.48 -8.32 -35.99
C ARG A 175 5.39 -7.50 -35.29
N ARG A 176 5.43 -7.42 -33.95
CA ARG A 176 4.54 -6.56 -33.16
C ARG A 176 4.67 -5.08 -33.54
N ARG A 177 5.91 -4.58 -33.68
CA ARG A 177 6.16 -3.19 -34.12
C ARG A 177 5.59 -2.92 -35.52
N LEU A 178 5.76 -3.86 -36.45
CA LEU A 178 5.22 -3.74 -37.80
C LEU A 178 3.69 -3.64 -37.80
N LEU A 179 3.01 -4.55 -37.07
CA LEU A 179 1.55 -4.58 -36.96
C LEU A 179 0.99 -3.31 -36.30
N LEU A 180 1.57 -2.88 -35.17
CA LEU A 180 1.16 -1.63 -34.51
C LEU A 180 1.37 -0.41 -35.40
N ARG A 181 2.48 -0.35 -36.16
CA ARG A 181 2.72 0.75 -37.09
C ARG A 181 1.64 0.83 -38.17
N GLY A 182 1.24 -0.31 -38.74
CA GLY A 182 0.20 -0.30 -39.76
C GLY A 182 -1.22 -0.06 -39.22
N LEU A 183 -1.53 -0.54 -38.01
CA LEU A 183 -2.76 -0.14 -37.33
C LEU A 183 -2.78 1.36 -37.03
N THR A 184 -1.65 1.93 -36.59
CA THR A 184 -1.50 3.38 -36.39
C THR A 184 -1.76 4.16 -37.69
N GLN A 185 -1.27 3.65 -38.83
CA GLN A 185 -1.55 4.25 -40.14
C GLN A 185 -3.02 4.18 -40.55
N SER A 186 -3.77 3.20 -40.02
CA SER A 186 -5.19 2.99 -40.31
C SER A 186 -6.12 3.72 -39.32
N LEU A 187 -5.60 4.28 -38.22
CA LEU A 187 -6.38 5.04 -37.24
C LEU A 187 -7.24 6.16 -37.85
N PRO A 188 -6.76 6.94 -38.86
CA PRO A 188 -7.57 7.98 -39.49
C PRO A 188 -8.85 7.46 -40.18
N GLU A 189 -8.96 6.17 -40.44
CA GLU A 189 -10.13 5.54 -41.04
C GLU A 189 -10.95 4.76 -40.01
N ILE A 190 -10.29 4.08 -39.06
CA ILE A 190 -10.94 3.28 -38.00
C ILE A 190 -11.66 4.17 -36.99
N LEU A 191 -11.03 5.25 -36.52
CA LEU A 191 -11.59 6.11 -35.48
C LEU A 191 -12.87 6.82 -35.93
N PRO A 192 -12.93 7.46 -37.12
CA PRO A 192 -14.19 8.02 -37.64
C PRO A 192 -15.29 6.98 -37.85
N LEU A 193 -14.94 5.77 -38.27
CA LEU A 193 -15.89 4.67 -38.42
C LEU A 193 -16.53 4.31 -37.07
N LEU A 194 -15.73 4.09 -36.03
CA LEU A 194 -16.22 3.77 -34.69
C LEU A 194 -17.10 4.90 -34.12
N TYR A 195 -16.71 6.16 -34.32
CA TYR A 195 -17.53 7.31 -33.92
C TYR A 195 -18.88 7.33 -34.64
N THR A 196 -18.88 7.15 -35.97
CA THR A 196 -20.10 7.16 -36.79
C THR A 196 -21.04 6.01 -36.40
N LEU A 197 -20.50 4.83 -36.12
CA LEU A 197 -21.29 3.69 -35.65
C LEU A 197 -21.90 3.96 -34.28
N LEU A 198 -21.13 4.54 -33.36
CA LEU A 198 -21.59 4.89 -32.03
C LEU A 198 -22.75 5.89 -32.09
N GLU A 199 -22.57 7.00 -32.81
CA GLU A 199 -23.58 8.06 -32.97
C GLU A 199 -24.85 7.53 -33.62
N ARG A 200 -24.72 6.83 -34.75
CA ARG A 200 -25.85 6.29 -35.52
C ARG A 200 -26.66 5.29 -34.70
N HIS A 201 -26.01 4.28 -34.12
CA HIS A 201 -26.73 3.22 -33.42
C HIS A 201 -27.29 3.68 -32.07
N PHE A 202 -26.65 4.64 -31.40
CA PHE A 202 -27.19 5.26 -30.19
C PHE A 202 -28.45 6.07 -30.48
N GLY A 203 -28.45 6.92 -31.52
CA GLY A 203 -29.62 7.69 -31.94
C GLY A 203 -30.81 6.80 -32.32
N GLU A 204 -30.56 5.74 -33.09
CA GLU A 204 -31.60 4.78 -33.48
C GLU A 204 -32.10 3.94 -32.28
N ALA A 205 -31.24 3.57 -31.33
CA ALA A 205 -31.66 2.89 -30.11
C ALA A 205 -32.68 3.72 -29.32
N LEU A 206 -32.41 5.02 -29.13
CA LEU A 206 -33.32 5.94 -28.42
C LEU A 206 -34.64 6.13 -29.18
N SER A 207 -34.59 6.26 -30.50
CA SER A 207 -35.77 6.36 -31.37
C SER A 207 -36.67 5.12 -31.26
N GLU A 208 -36.09 3.92 -31.30
CA GLU A 208 -36.84 2.66 -31.24
C GLU A 208 -37.38 2.34 -29.83
N VAL A 209 -36.69 2.77 -28.76
CA VAL A 209 -37.25 2.75 -27.39
C VAL A 209 -38.49 3.66 -27.30
N GLY A 210 -38.42 4.86 -27.88
CA GLY A 210 -39.56 5.78 -27.96
C GLY A 210 -40.75 5.22 -28.76
N ARG A 211 -40.50 4.31 -29.70
CA ARG A 211 -41.51 3.62 -30.53
C ARG A 211 -41.99 2.29 -29.94
N GLN A 212 -41.51 1.89 -28.75
CA GLN A 212 -41.80 0.60 -28.09
C GLN A 212 -41.32 -0.66 -28.83
N HIS A 213 -40.36 -0.55 -29.77
CA HIS A 213 -39.76 -1.69 -30.44
C HIS A 213 -38.52 -2.20 -29.69
N LEU A 214 -38.76 -2.84 -28.53
CA LEU A 214 -37.70 -3.22 -27.60
C LEU A 214 -36.67 -4.21 -28.19
N ASP A 215 -37.08 -5.11 -29.08
CA ASP A 215 -36.16 -6.11 -29.67
C ASP A 215 -35.16 -5.49 -30.65
N ILE A 216 -35.57 -4.46 -31.41
CA ILE A 216 -34.70 -3.72 -32.33
C ILE A 216 -33.80 -2.78 -31.52
N ALA A 217 -34.35 -2.11 -30.50
CA ALA A 217 -33.56 -1.27 -29.59
C ALA A 217 -32.43 -2.05 -28.91
N LYS A 218 -32.68 -3.30 -28.49
CA LYS A 218 -31.64 -4.19 -27.94
C LYS A 218 -30.52 -4.50 -28.93
N GLN A 219 -30.84 -4.68 -30.21
CA GLN A 219 -29.84 -4.92 -31.25
C GLN A 219 -28.95 -3.68 -31.47
N HIS A 220 -29.54 -2.49 -31.49
CA HIS A 220 -28.80 -1.24 -31.56
C HIS A 220 -27.95 -0.98 -30.30
N ALA A 221 -28.47 -1.31 -29.11
CA ALA A 221 -27.70 -1.24 -27.87
C ALA A 221 -26.49 -2.20 -27.88
N ALA A 222 -26.65 -3.43 -28.37
CA ALA A 222 -25.54 -4.37 -28.50
C ALA A 222 -24.44 -3.86 -29.45
N ALA A 223 -24.83 -3.23 -30.56
CA ALA A 223 -23.90 -2.58 -31.49
C ALA A 223 -23.14 -1.40 -30.82
N VAL A 224 -23.84 -0.59 -30.02
CA VAL A 224 -23.23 0.49 -29.23
C VAL A 224 -22.21 -0.07 -28.24
N THR A 225 -22.59 -1.07 -27.43
CA THR A 225 -21.68 -1.71 -26.46
C THR A 225 -20.44 -2.30 -27.14
N ALA A 226 -20.61 -3.01 -28.26
CA ALA A 226 -19.49 -3.57 -29.01
C ALA A 226 -18.54 -2.46 -29.54
N THR A 227 -19.10 -1.35 -30.02
CA THR A 227 -18.34 -0.22 -30.58
C THR A 227 -17.54 0.52 -29.51
N LEU A 228 -18.10 0.70 -28.31
CA LEU A 228 -17.37 1.26 -27.17
C LEU A 228 -16.21 0.38 -26.72
N ASN A 229 -16.44 -0.93 -26.63
CA ASN A 229 -15.39 -1.87 -26.26
C ASN A 229 -14.25 -1.85 -27.29
N ALA A 230 -14.56 -1.70 -28.58
CA ALA A 230 -13.56 -1.49 -29.61
C ALA A 230 -12.79 -0.17 -29.39
N ILE A 231 -13.50 0.94 -29.17
CA ILE A 231 -12.89 2.24 -28.85
C ILE A 231 -11.92 2.13 -27.67
N ASN A 232 -12.31 1.42 -26.61
CA ASN A 232 -11.46 1.21 -25.43
C ASN A 232 -10.16 0.47 -25.79
N ALA A 233 -10.23 -0.58 -26.60
CA ALA A 233 -9.06 -1.33 -27.04
C ALA A 233 -8.08 -0.50 -27.89
N TYR A 234 -8.54 0.54 -28.60
CA TYR A 234 -7.66 1.50 -29.28
C TYR A 234 -7.16 2.62 -28.35
N ALA A 235 -7.96 3.05 -27.38
CA ALA A 235 -7.62 4.11 -26.44
C ALA A 235 -6.39 3.81 -25.59
N GLU A 236 -6.10 2.54 -25.34
CA GLU A 236 -4.94 2.10 -24.54
C GLU A 236 -3.58 2.45 -25.16
N TRP A 237 -3.49 2.55 -26.49
CA TRP A 237 -2.20 2.72 -27.18
C TRP A 237 -2.20 3.73 -28.33
N ALA A 238 -3.35 4.18 -28.82
CA ALA A 238 -3.42 5.17 -29.89
C ALA A 238 -2.94 6.57 -29.40
N PRO A 239 -2.32 7.38 -30.27
CA PRO A 239 -1.91 8.72 -29.90
C PRO A 239 -3.10 9.59 -29.46
N LEU A 240 -2.96 10.30 -28.34
CA LEU A 240 -3.99 11.21 -27.81
C LEU A 240 -4.42 12.28 -28.82
N SER A 241 -3.50 12.73 -29.68
CA SER A 241 -3.80 13.69 -30.75
C SER A 241 -4.80 13.14 -31.77
N ASP A 242 -4.72 11.84 -32.09
CA ASP A 242 -5.62 11.20 -33.05
C ASP A 242 -6.98 10.94 -32.41
N LEU A 243 -6.99 10.51 -31.14
CA LEU A 243 -8.21 10.31 -30.38
C LEU A 243 -8.98 11.63 -30.14
N ALA A 244 -8.27 12.75 -29.95
CA ALA A 244 -8.87 14.08 -29.86
C ALA A 244 -9.37 14.59 -31.21
N LYS A 245 -8.57 14.44 -32.28
CA LYS A 245 -8.90 14.88 -33.64
C LYS A 245 -10.17 14.22 -34.21
N PHE A 246 -10.43 12.97 -33.81
CA PHE A 246 -11.58 12.20 -34.29
C PHE A 246 -12.70 12.06 -33.24
N GLY A 247 -12.69 12.88 -32.18
CA GLY A 247 -13.82 13.02 -31.24
C GLY A 247 -13.97 11.91 -30.19
N ILE A 248 -12.97 11.05 -30.00
CA ILE A 248 -13.04 9.84 -29.16
C ILE A 248 -12.51 10.05 -27.73
N ILE A 249 -11.48 10.88 -27.53
CA ILE A 249 -10.98 11.24 -26.20
C ILE A 249 -10.95 12.76 -26.05
N HIS A 250 -11.88 13.26 -25.26
CA HIS A 250 -11.84 14.60 -24.66
C HIS A 250 -11.12 14.54 -23.31
N GLY A 251 -9.88 14.04 -23.32
CA GLY A 251 -9.03 13.85 -22.14
C GLY A 251 -7.88 14.85 -22.17
N LYS A 252 -8.03 15.91 -21.36
CA LYS A 252 -7.20 17.13 -21.22
C LYS A 252 -7.52 18.27 -22.20
N ARG A 253 -7.80 19.42 -21.60
CA ARG A 253 -7.97 20.74 -22.23
C ARG A 253 -6.81 21.03 -23.20
N PRO A 254 -7.06 21.22 -24.51
CA PRO A 254 -6.05 21.68 -25.47
C PRO A 254 -5.55 23.08 -25.11
N ALA A 255 -4.26 23.34 -25.33
CA ALA A 255 -3.62 24.56 -24.81
C ALA A 255 -4.21 25.85 -25.42
N ASP A 256 -4.41 25.99 -26.74
CA ASP A 256 -4.65 27.35 -27.26
C ASP A 256 -5.61 27.53 -28.47
N ASP A 257 -6.06 26.50 -29.22
CA ASP A 257 -6.96 26.71 -30.39
C ASP A 257 -8.31 25.97 -30.39
N PHE A 258 -8.47 24.85 -29.66
CA PHE A 258 -9.73 24.05 -29.61
C PHE A 258 -10.45 24.11 -28.25
N ALA A 259 -10.01 24.99 -27.35
CA ALA A 259 -10.52 25.04 -25.97
C ALA A 259 -12.02 25.37 -25.90
N SER A 260 -12.54 26.24 -26.76
CA SER A 260 -13.96 26.62 -26.76
C SER A 260 -14.90 25.50 -27.26
N GLU A 261 -14.46 24.72 -28.25
CA GLU A 261 -15.22 23.58 -28.78
C GLU A 261 -15.21 22.43 -27.76
N PHE A 262 -14.07 22.20 -27.11
CA PHE A 262 -13.93 21.27 -25.99
C PHE A 262 -14.84 21.65 -24.81
N ASP A 263 -14.81 22.91 -24.37
CA ASP A 263 -15.63 23.39 -23.24
C ASP A 263 -17.14 23.28 -23.55
N SER A 264 -17.55 23.49 -24.81
CA SER A 264 -18.92 23.33 -25.28
C SER A 264 -19.38 21.86 -25.32
N ALA A 265 -18.53 20.95 -25.80
CA ALA A 265 -18.80 19.52 -25.82
C ALA A 265 -18.89 18.95 -24.41
N MET A 266 -17.95 19.32 -23.53
CA MET A 266 -17.95 18.92 -22.13
C MET A 266 -19.19 19.44 -21.40
N SER A 267 -19.59 20.69 -21.62
CA SER A 267 -20.82 21.26 -21.06
C SER A 267 -22.07 20.47 -21.48
N SER A 268 -22.11 19.98 -22.73
CA SER A 268 -23.21 19.16 -23.23
C SER A 268 -23.25 17.78 -22.55
N ILE A 269 -22.09 17.14 -22.33
CA ILE A 269 -21.99 15.88 -21.59
C ILE A 269 -22.43 16.05 -20.12
N PHE A 270 -21.98 17.13 -19.46
CA PHE A 270 -22.44 17.47 -18.12
C PHE A 270 -23.97 17.60 -18.10
N GLN A 271 -24.58 18.31 -19.05
CA GLN A 271 -26.04 18.46 -19.13
C GLN A 271 -26.77 17.12 -19.32
N ILE A 272 -26.28 16.24 -20.18
CA ILE A 272 -26.89 14.91 -20.39
C ILE A 272 -26.87 14.10 -19.09
N LEU A 273 -25.70 13.96 -18.46
CA LEU A 273 -25.57 13.20 -17.22
C LEU A 273 -26.36 13.83 -16.07
N MET A 274 -26.39 15.16 -15.98
CA MET A 274 -27.21 15.87 -15.00
C MET A 274 -28.71 15.68 -15.23
N ASN A 275 -29.17 15.53 -16.48
CA ASN A 275 -30.58 15.26 -16.76
C ASN A 275 -30.96 13.84 -16.35
N VAL A 276 -30.13 12.84 -16.69
CA VAL A 276 -30.32 11.44 -16.30
C VAL A 276 -30.30 11.29 -14.77
N SER A 277 -29.32 11.90 -14.10
CA SER A 277 -29.21 11.86 -12.65
C SER A 277 -30.38 12.57 -11.95
N ARG A 278 -30.88 13.68 -12.51
CA ARG A 278 -32.06 14.37 -11.98
C ARG A 278 -33.29 13.47 -12.01
N GLU A 279 -33.54 12.83 -13.14
CA GLU A 279 -34.68 11.93 -13.30
C GLU A 279 -34.61 10.78 -12.29
N PHE A 280 -33.42 10.18 -12.12
CA PHE A 280 -33.18 9.14 -11.13
C PHE A 280 -33.41 9.62 -9.69
N LEU A 281 -32.78 10.73 -9.28
CA LEU A 281 -32.87 11.26 -7.91
C LEU A 281 -34.29 11.69 -7.53
N VAL A 282 -35.07 12.24 -8.47
CA VAL A 282 -36.49 12.57 -8.24
C VAL A 282 -37.31 11.30 -8.07
N ARG A 283 -37.06 10.29 -8.92
CA ARG A 283 -37.76 9.00 -8.87
C ARG A 283 -37.45 8.22 -7.58
N SER A 284 -36.20 8.23 -7.13
CA SER A 284 -35.77 7.56 -5.89
C SER A 284 -36.29 8.22 -4.61
N ASN A 285 -36.46 9.55 -4.61
CA ASN A 285 -37.04 10.28 -3.49
C ASN A 285 -38.57 10.12 -3.39
N SER A 286 -39.24 9.68 -4.45
CA SER A 286 -40.67 9.35 -4.42
C SER A 286 -40.89 7.98 -3.78
N ALA A 287 -41.30 7.95 -2.51
CA ALA A 287 -41.34 6.77 -1.63
C ALA A 287 -42.37 5.67 -2.00
N GLY A 288 -42.63 5.38 -3.28
CA GLY A 288 -43.77 4.56 -3.71
C GLY A 288 -43.53 3.55 -4.84
N ARG A 289 -42.34 3.43 -5.43
CA ARG A 289 -42.03 2.39 -6.44
C ARG A 289 -40.79 1.60 -6.01
N ALA A 290 -40.91 0.27 -5.99
CA ALA A 290 -39.75 -0.61 -5.92
C ALA A 290 -38.89 -0.34 -7.16
N ILE A 291 -37.74 0.29 -6.96
CA ILE A 291 -36.70 0.47 -7.98
C ILE A 291 -35.97 -0.87 -8.10
N ASP A 292 -35.78 -1.34 -9.33
CA ASP A 292 -35.08 -2.59 -9.60
C ASP A 292 -33.59 -2.48 -9.26
N GLU A 293 -32.91 -3.58 -8.92
CA GLU A 293 -31.45 -3.55 -8.66
C GLU A 293 -30.68 -3.10 -9.91
N SER A 294 -31.20 -3.40 -11.12
CA SER A 294 -30.63 -2.91 -12.39
C SER A 294 -30.62 -1.38 -12.52
N ASP A 295 -31.65 -0.69 -12.00
CA ASP A 295 -31.73 0.77 -11.99
C ASP A 295 -30.70 1.37 -11.00
N PHE A 296 -30.37 0.68 -9.91
CA PHE A 296 -29.33 1.10 -8.96
C PHE A 296 -27.92 0.89 -9.52
N GLU A 297 -27.68 -0.22 -10.21
CA GLU A 297 -26.42 -0.44 -10.94
C GLU A 297 -26.21 0.65 -11.99
N PHE A 298 -27.25 0.96 -12.78
CA PHE A 298 -27.22 2.05 -13.75
C PHE A 298 -26.90 3.40 -13.09
N ALA A 299 -27.57 3.72 -11.97
CA ALA A 299 -27.30 4.95 -11.22
C ALA A 299 -25.89 5.00 -10.61
N GLU A 300 -25.30 3.85 -10.27
CA GLU A 300 -23.92 3.78 -9.79
C GLU A 300 -22.94 4.19 -10.88
N TYR A 301 -23.10 3.69 -12.11
CA TYR A 301 -22.29 4.10 -13.26
C TYR A 301 -22.47 5.57 -13.61
N VAL A 302 -23.70 6.08 -13.55
CA VAL A 302 -23.98 7.51 -13.76
C VAL A 302 -23.28 8.36 -12.69
N CYS A 303 -23.35 7.96 -11.43
CA CYS A 303 -22.67 8.64 -10.32
C CYS A 303 -21.15 8.60 -10.48
N GLU A 304 -20.57 7.45 -10.81
CA GLU A 304 -19.14 7.27 -11.06
C GLU A 304 -18.65 8.14 -12.24
N SER A 305 -19.43 8.19 -13.33
CA SER A 305 -19.16 9.04 -14.48
C SER A 305 -19.18 10.52 -14.12
N MET A 306 -20.18 10.95 -13.34
CA MET A 306 -20.24 12.32 -12.82
C MET A 306 -19.03 12.62 -11.92
N VAL A 307 -18.67 11.73 -10.98
CA VAL A 307 -17.49 11.88 -10.12
C VAL A 307 -16.20 12.07 -10.92
N SER A 308 -15.97 11.23 -11.93
CA SER A 308 -14.78 11.31 -12.80
C SER A 308 -14.72 12.64 -13.57
N LEU A 309 -15.85 13.02 -14.20
CA LEU A 309 -15.96 14.27 -14.94
C LEU A 309 -15.79 15.50 -14.04
N GLY A 310 -16.44 15.50 -12.87
CA GLY A 310 -16.35 16.55 -11.89
C GLY A 310 -14.97 16.67 -11.24
N SER A 311 -14.20 15.59 -11.15
CA SER A 311 -12.85 15.64 -10.58
C SER A 311 -11.82 16.20 -11.56
N SER A 312 -12.01 15.96 -12.86
CA SER A 312 -11.03 16.35 -13.90
C SER A 312 -11.39 17.63 -14.65
N ASN A 313 -12.69 17.90 -14.84
CA ASN A 313 -13.18 18.88 -15.82
C ASN A 313 -14.23 19.86 -15.26
N LEU A 314 -14.34 20.02 -13.93
CA LEU A 314 -15.35 20.91 -13.31
C LEU A 314 -15.31 22.34 -13.85
N GLN A 315 -14.13 22.80 -14.27
CA GLN A 315 -13.89 24.12 -14.85
C GLN A 315 -14.80 24.42 -16.07
N CYS A 316 -15.20 23.39 -16.84
CA CYS A 316 -16.04 23.56 -18.02
C CYS A 316 -17.44 24.10 -17.69
N ILE A 317 -17.96 23.80 -16.49
CA ILE A 317 -19.29 24.25 -16.06
C ILE A 317 -19.26 25.45 -15.11
N LEU A 318 -18.08 25.93 -14.70
CA LEU A 318 -17.96 27.08 -13.80
C LEU A 318 -18.32 28.42 -14.45
N GLY A 319 -18.38 28.47 -15.78
CA GLY A 319 -18.84 29.65 -16.53
C GLY A 319 -20.32 29.97 -16.30
N ASP A 320 -21.14 28.97 -15.97
CA ASP A 320 -22.56 29.12 -15.67
C ASP A 320 -22.87 28.74 -14.22
N SER A 321 -23.05 29.77 -13.38
CA SER A 321 -23.37 29.63 -11.95
C SER A 321 -24.59 28.78 -11.64
N THR A 322 -25.56 28.69 -12.56
CA THR A 322 -26.78 27.89 -12.36
C THR A 322 -26.49 26.41 -12.55
N THR A 323 -25.77 26.08 -13.62
CA THR A 323 -25.34 24.72 -13.94
C THR A 323 -24.39 24.16 -12.88
N SER A 324 -23.41 24.96 -12.43
CA SER A 324 -22.48 24.53 -11.37
C SER A 324 -23.17 24.27 -10.03
N SER A 325 -24.13 25.14 -9.64
CA SER A 325 -24.91 24.95 -8.41
C SER A 325 -25.78 23.70 -8.49
N LEU A 326 -26.42 23.45 -9.62
CA LEU A 326 -27.25 22.26 -9.82
C LEU A 326 -26.41 20.98 -9.77
N TYR A 327 -25.24 20.97 -10.41
CA TYR A 327 -24.33 19.83 -10.38
C TYR A 327 -23.94 19.46 -8.94
N LEU A 328 -23.53 20.44 -8.14
CA LEU A 328 -23.19 20.22 -6.72
C LEU A 328 -24.40 19.74 -5.90
N GLN A 329 -25.61 20.23 -6.19
CA GLN A 329 -26.84 19.74 -5.55
C GLN A 329 -27.15 18.27 -5.90
N GLN A 330 -26.91 17.85 -7.15
CA GLN A 330 -27.08 16.46 -7.54
C GLN A 330 -26.03 15.55 -6.91
N MET A 331 -24.77 15.99 -6.86
CA MET A 331 -23.71 15.27 -6.14
C MET A 331 -24.03 15.14 -4.64
N LEU A 332 -24.64 16.17 -4.04
CA LEU A 332 -25.17 16.10 -2.67
C LEU A 332 -26.33 15.10 -2.57
N GLY A 333 -27.22 15.06 -3.55
CA GLY A 333 -28.31 14.08 -3.64
C GLY A 333 -27.80 12.62 -3.63
N PHE A 334 -26.76 12.32 -4.41
CA PHE A 334 -26.10 11.01 -4.36
C PHE A 334 -25.43 10.74 -3.01
N PHE A 335 -24.82 11.76 -2.39
CA PHE A 335 -24.21 11.63 -1.06
C PHE A 335 -25.25 11.33 0.03
N GLN A 336 -26.43 11.92 -0.03
CA GLN A 336 -27.54 11.71 0.91
C GLN A 336 -28.33 10.42 0.64
N HIS A 337 -28.13 9.80 -0.53
CA HIS A 337 -28.93 8.67 -0.97
C HIS A 337 -28.84 7.50 0.03
N PHE A 338 -29.91 6.70 0.12
CA PHE A 338 -29.99 5.62 1.12
C PHE A 338 -29.03 4.46 0.83
N LYS A 339 -28.89 4.02 -0.43
CA LYS A 339 -27.93 2.98 -0.85
C LYS A 339 -26.48 3.40 -0.59
N LEU A 340 -25.69 2.52 0.01
CA LEU A 340 -24.28 2.80 0.38
C LEU A 340 -23.38 2.96 -0.84
N ALA A 341 -23.61 2.20 -1.91
CA ALA A 341 -22.80 2.25 -3.12
C ALA A 341 -22.78 3.65 -3.77
N LEU A 342 -23.95 4.29 -3.92
CA LEU A 342 -24.07 5.64 -4.49
C LEU A 342 -23.42 6.71 -3.60
N HIS A 343 -23.60 6.60 -2.28
CA HIS A 343 -22.90 7.46 -1.33
C HIS A 343 -21.38 7.33 -1.44
N TYR A 344 -20.87 6.10 -1.50
CA TYR A 344 -19.44 5.83 -1.59
C TYR A 344 -18.82 6.44 -2.85
N GLN A 345 -19.50 6.35 -4.00
CA GLN A 345 -19.03 7.00 -5.22
C GLN A 345 -19.00 8.53 -5.08
N SER A 346 -20.08 9.13 -4.57
CA SER A 346 -20.15 10.59 -4.34
C SER A 346 -19.10 11.09 -3.34
N LEU A 347 -18.77 10.30 -2.31
CA LEU A 347 -17.72 10.62 -1.33
C LEU A 347 -16.35 10.86 -2.01
N GLN A 348 -16.01 10.12 -3.07
CA GLN A 348 -14.76 10.32 -3.81
C GLN A 348 -14.70 11.70 -4.45
N PHE A 349 -15.80 12.14 -5.07
CA PHE A 349 -15.90 13.48 -5.65
C PHE A 349 -15.70 14.57 -4.59
N TRP A 350 -16.40 14.47 -3.45
CA TRP A 350 -16.28 15.48 -2.39
C TRP A 350 -14.86 15.53 -1.81
N LEU A 351 -14.17 14.39 -1.68
CA LEU A 351 -12.78 14.35 -1.25
C LEU A 351 -11.83 14.99 -2.27
N ALA A 352 -11.97 14.65 -3.55
CA ALA A 352 -11.16 15.24 -4.62
C ALA A 352 -11.35 16.77 -4.69
N LEU A 353 -12.62 17.21 -4.66
CA LEU A 353 -12.98 18.63 -4.68
C LEU A 353 -12.40 19.38 -3.48
N MET A 354 -12.64 18.90 -2.26
CA MET A 354 -12.16 19.56 -1.06
C MET A 354 -10.64 19.56 -0.96
N ARG A 355 -9.97 18.48 -1.40
CA ARG A 355 -8.50 18.42 -1.42
C ARG A 355 -7.89 19.45 -2.38
N ASP A 356 -8.50 19.66 -3.55
CA ASP A 356 -8.06 20.73 -4.46
C ASP A 356 -8.33 22.12 -3.85
N LEU A 357 -9.53 22.36 -3.32
CA LEU A 357 -9.88 23.64 -2.70
C LEU A 357 -8.97 24.02 -1.51
N MET A 358 -8.53 23.03 -0.74
CA MET A 358 -7.70 23.22 0.46
C MET A 358 -6.19 23.18 0.20
N SER A 359 -5.75 22.93 -1.04
CA SER A 359 -4.32 22.93 -1.39
C SER A 359 -3.74 24.35 -1.33
N LYS A 360 -2.59 24.52 -0.64
CA LYS A 360 -1.91 25.82 -0.54
C LYS A 360 -1.44 26.27 -1.94
N PRO A 361 -1.54 27.57 -2.29
CA PRO A 361 -0.94 28.09 -3.51
C PRO A 361 0.58 27.83 -3.46
N LYS A 362 1.13 27.25 -4.52
CA LYS A 362 2.59 27.06 -4.66
C LYS A 362 3.24 28.43 -4.80
N LEU A 363 3.70 29.02 -3.69
CA LEU A 363 4.61 30.15 -3.71
C LEU A 363 5.96 29.67 -4.27
N SER A 364 6.26 30.00 -5.52
CA SER A 364 7.59 29.78 -6.09
C SER A 364 8.61 30.64 -5.35
N VAL A 365 9.43 30.00 -4.51
CA VAL A 365 10.64 30.59 -3.95
C VAL A 365 11.64 30.71 -5.10
N HIS A 366 11.69 31.86 -5.76
CA HIS A 366 12.87 32.24 -6.53
C HIS A 366 13.77 33.12 -5.68
N SER A 367 15.00 32.63 -5.50
CA SER A 367 16.16 33.35 -5.02
C SER A 367 16.28 34.71 -5.69
N SER A 368 16.45 35.76 -4.88
CA SER A 368 16.84 37.09 -5.31
C SER A 368 18.16 37.04 -6.11
N GLY A 369 18.11 37.39 -7.39
CA GLY A 369 19.31 37.58 -8.22
C GLY A 369 18.97 37.85 -9.70
N GLU A 370 18.83 39.14 -10.02
CA GLU A 370 19.06 39.82 -11.31
C GLU A 370 18.34 39.36 -12.62
N GLY A 371 17.68 40.34 -13.28
CA GLY A 371 17.64 40.45 -14.75
C GLY A 371 16.29 40.21 -15.43
N SER A 372 15.74 41.26 -16.05
CA SER A 372 14.47 41.35 -16.77
C SER A 372 14.26 40.40 -17.97
N ALA A 373 13.11 39.70 -18.04
CA ALA A 373 12.21 39.59 -19.20
C ALA A 373 11.03 38.61 -18.94
N ALA A 374 9.84 38.95 -19.47
CA ALA A 374 8.61 38.14 -19.66
C ALA A 374 7.51 38.14 -18.56
N ASN A 375 6.58 39.08 -18.68
CA ASN A 375 5.32 39.23 -17.93
C ASN A 375 4.18 38.28 -18.38
N ASN A 376 4.36 36.95 -18.41
CA ASN A 376 3.27 36.03 -18.82
C ASN A 376 2.99 34.85 -17.87
N ALA A 377 3.68 34.74 -16.72
CA ALA A 377 3.47 33.62 -15.78
C ALA A 377 2.54 33.96 -14.60
N ASP A 378 2.31 35.25 -14.30
CA ASP A 378 1.53 35.69 -13.13
C ASP A 378 0.00 35.68 -13.35
N SER A 379 -0.51 35.53 -14.58
CA SER A 379 -1.96 35.53 -14.85
C SER A 379 -2.64 34.21 -14.49
N ASN A 380 -1.95 33.08 -14.66
CA ASN A 380 -2.56 31.75 -14.47
C ASN A 380 -2.77 31.41 -12.99
N SER A 381 -1.91 31.85 -12.08
CA SER A 381 -2.07 31.64 -10.63
C SER A 381 -3.25 32.46 -10.07
N VAL A 382 -3.39 33.70 -10.51
CA VAL A 382 -4.48 34.61 -10.11
C VAL A 382 -5.84 34.11 -10.62
N GLN A 383 -5.88 33.52 -11.82
CA GLN A 383 -7.11 32.94 -12.38
C GLN A 383 -7.59 31.71 -11.60
N VAL A 384 -6.70 30.76 -11.30
CA VAL A 384 -7.02 29.56 -10.51
C VAL A 384 -7.50 29.92 -9.10
N ASP A 385 -6.91 30.93 -8.46
CA ASP A 385 -7.35 31.41 -7.13
C ASP A 385 -8.71 32.11 -7.14
N ASN A 386 -9.13 32.66 -8.27
CA ASN A 386 -10.45 33.27 -8.44
C ASN A 386 -11.52 32.19 -8.69
N GLU A 387 -11.19 31.13 -9.44
CA GLU A 387 -12.04 29.96 -9.65
C GLU A 387 -12.31 29.19 -8.35
N LYS A 388 -11.27 28.95 -7.53
CA LYS A 388 -11.43 28.31 -6.21
C LYS A 388 -12.34 29.11 -5.27
N ARG A 389 -12.22 30.44 -5.27
CA ARG A 389 -13.10 31.33 -4.50
C ARG A 389 -14.56 31.28 -4.97
N LYS A 390 -14.80 31.18 -6.28
CA LYS A 390 -16.15 30.99 -6.82
C LYS A 390 -16.77 29.66 -6.36
N ILE A 391 -16.03 28.56 -6.42
CA ILE A 391 -16.51 27.24 -5.94
C ILE A 391 -16.83 27.28 -4.44
N LEU A 392 -15.95 27.89 -3.63
CA LEU A 392 -16.17 28.06 -2.20
C LEU A 392 -17.43 28.87 -1.88
N SER A 393 -17.84 29.80 -2.76
CA SER A 393 -19.08 30.56 -2.58
C SER A 393 -20.34 29.71 -2.78
N PHE A 394 -20.27 28.64 -3.57
CA PHE A 394 -21.39 27.68 -3.74
C PHE A 394 -21.50 26.69 -2.57
N LEU A 395 -20.41 26.44 -1.83
CA LEU A 395 -20.40 25.63 -0.60
C LEU A 395 -20.95 26.43 0.59
N ASN A 396 -22.27 26.61 0.58
CA ASN A 396 -22.98 27.29 1.67
C ASN A 396 -23.03 26.44 2.95
N ASP A 397 -23.48 27.08 4.04
CA ASP A 397 -23.54 26.45 5.35
C ASP A 397 -24.50 25.24 5.38
N ASP A 398 -25.56 25.26 4.56
CA ASP A 398 -26.54 24.18 4.43
C ASP A 398 -25.94 22.90 3.80
N ILE A 399 -25.17 23.04 2.72
CA ILE A 399 -24.47 21.91 2.07
C ILE A 399 -23.46 21.30 3.04
N CYS A 400 -22.63 22.14 3.68
CA CYS A 400 -21.65 21.67 4.66
C CYS A 400 -22.33 20.99 5.86
N SER A 401 -23.41 21.56 6.39
CA SER A 401 -24.21 20.95 7.45
C SER A 401 -24.73 19.57 7.04
N THR A 402 -25.28 19.47 5.83
CA THR A 402 -25.85 18.23 5.31
C THR A 402 -24.80 17.13 5.15
N ILE A 403 -23.64 17.48 4.58
CA ILE A 403 -22.53 16.54 4.44
C ILE A 403 -22.07 16.03 5.81
N LEU A 404 -21.96 16.92 6.80
CA LEU A 404 -21.60 16.53 8.17
C LEU A 404 -22.64 15.60 8.80
N ASP A 405 -23.93 15.95 8.71
CA ASP A 405 -25.03 15.16 9.29
C ASP A 405 -25.07 13.72 8.72
N ILE A 406 -24.90 13.56 7.40
CA ILE A 406 -24.84 12.24 6.75
C ILE A 406 -23.55 11.50 7.10
N SER A 407 -22.40 12.21 7.12
CA SER A 407 -21.11 11.61 7.48
C SER A 407 -21.15 11.05 8.90
N PHE A 408 -21.70 11.80 9.86
CA PHE A 408 -21.86 11.38 11.24
C PHE A 408 -22.72 10.11 11.37
N GLN A 409 -23.80 9.99 10.60
CA GLN A 409 -24.65 8.80 10.59
C GLN A 409 -23.93 7.57 10.00
N ARG A 410 -23.16 7.77 8.93
CA ARG A 410 -22.46 6.69 8.20
C ARG A 410 -21.12 6.26 8.83
N MET A 411 -20.70 6.88 9.93
CA MET A 411 -19.55 6.42 10.74
C MET A 411 -19.85 5.16 11.58
N LEU A 412 -21.07 4.64 11.53
CA LEU A 412 -21.52 3.42 12.21
C LEU A 412 -21.51 2.19 11.29
N LYS A 413 -21.14 1.04 11.86
CA LYS A 413 -21.20 -0.25 11.18
C LYS A 413 -22.51 -0.96 11.51
N LYS A 414 -23.16 -1.57 10.51
CA LYS A 414 -24.45 -2.26 10.64
C LYS A 414 -24.46 -3.32 11.75
N GLU A 415 -23.41 -4.14 11.85
CA GLU A 415 -23.28 -5.23 12.83
C GLU A 415 -23.24 -4.80 14.31
N LYS A 416 -22.96 -3.52 14.59
CA LYS A 416 -22.97 -3.00 15.97
C LYS A 416 -24.38 -2.62 16.46
N LEU A 417 -25.39 -2.64 15.59
CA LEU A 417 -26.80 -2.39 15.91
C LEU A 417 -27.51 -3.73 16.11
N ILE A 418 -28.01 -4.01 17.31
CA ILE A 418 -28.78 -5.24 17.57
C ILE A 418 -30.15 -5.08 16.89
N THR A 419 -30.48 -6.01 16.00
CA THR A 419 -31.79 -6.09 15.32
C THR A 419 -32.93 -6.16 16.33
N GLY A 420 -33.73 -5.09 16.46
CA GLY A 420 -34.95 -5.16 17.28
C GLY A 420 -35.82 -3.91 17.31
N LYS A 421 -35.26 -2.71 17.46
CA LYS A 421 -36.04 -1.46 17.45
C LYS A 421 -35.22 -0.32 16.86
N ALA A 422 -35.46 -0.01 15.59
CA ALA A 422 -34.88 1.14 14.93
C ALA A 422 -35.31 2.44 15.62
N LEU A 423 -34.46 2.97 16.52
CA LEU A 423 -34.52 4.37 16.93
C LEU A 423 -34.15 5.22 15.72
N SER A 424 -35.16 5.66 14.95
CA SER A 424 -35.21 6.88 14.10
C SER A 424 -33.93 7.35 13.37
N LEU A 425 -32.96 6.48 13.10
CA LEU A 425 -31.82 6.72 12.23
C LEU A 425 -32.34 6.32 10.85
N GLY A 426 -32.93 7.30 10.15
CA GLY A 426 -33.73 7.08 8.94
C GLY A 426 -33.01 6.18 7.92
N THR A 427 -33.80 5.38 7.20
CA THR A 427 -33.68 4.69 5.90
C THR A 427 -32.30 4.37 5.25
N LEU A 428 -31.15 4.75 5.81
CA LEU A 428 -29.82 4.67 5.20
C LEU A 428 -29.22 3.28 5.38
N GLU A 429 -28.62 2.77 4.30
CA GLU A 429 -27.84 1.55 4.31
C GLU A 429 -26.44 1.83 4.89
N LEU A 430 -26.15 1.16 6.01
CA LEU A 430 -24.85 1.21 6.70
C LEU A 430 -23.93 0.12 6.20
N TRP A 431 -22.63 0.32 6.39
CA TRP A 431 -21.59 -0.64 5.99
C TRP A 431 -21.77 -2.02 6.64
N SER A 432 -21.65 -3.07 5.83
CA SER A 432 -21.58 -4.50 6.22
C SER A 432 -20.30 -5.14 5.70
N ASP A 433 -19.81 -6.20 6.36
CA ASP A 433 -18.64 -6.95 5.88
C ASP A 433 -18.87 -7.62 4.50
N ASP A 434 -20.15 -7.77 4.08
CA ASP A 434 -20.55 -8.29 2.77
C ASP A 434 -20.41 -7.26 1.61
N PHE A 435 -19.96 -6.03 1.89
CA PHE A 435 -19.73 -5.02 0.85
C PHE A 435 -18.41 -5.31 0.11
N GLU A 436 -18.45 -6.29 -0.80
CA GLU A 436 -17.28 -6.82 -1.51
C GLU A 436 -16.61 -5.79 -2.44
N GLY A 437 -15.28 -5.84 -2.52
CA GLY A 437 -14.49 -5.13 -3.54
C GLY A 437 -14.10 -3.67 -3.27
N LYS A 438 -14.51 -3.05 -2.15
CA LYS A 438 -14.31 -1.59 -1.89
C LYS A 438 -13.52 -1.23 -0.62
N GLY A 439 -12.72 -2.15 -0.10
CA GLY A 439 -11.84 -1.95 1.08
C GLY A 439 -12.45 -2.42 2.40
N ASP A 440 -11.80 -2.11 3.52
CA ASP A 440 -12.36 -2.38 4.86
C ASP A 440 -13.11 -1.16 5.42
N PHE A 441 -13.96 -1.37 6.43
CA PHE A 441 -14.70 -0.29 7.09
C PHE A 441 -13.76 0.79 7.67
N GLY A 442 -12.52 0.43 8.03
CA GLY A 442 -11.53 1.37 8.56
C GLY A 442 -11.10 2.41 7.51
N GLN A 443 -10.87 1.98 6.28
CA GLN A 443 -10.53 2.83 5.13
C GLN A 443 -11.72 3.72 4.73
N TYR A 444 -12.93 3.18 4.73
CA TYR A 444 -14.12 3.98 4.48
C TYR A 444 -14.31 5.06 5.56
N ARG A 445 -14.14 4.71 6.84
CA ARG A 445 -14.23 5.68 7.95
C ARG A 445 -13.10 6.72 7.91
N SER A 446 -11.89 6.37 7.45
CA SER A 446 -10.79 7.33 7.31
C SER A 446 -11.05 8.35 6.19
N ARG A 447 -11.73 7.96 5.12
CA ARG A 447 -12.20 8.86 4.04
C ARG A 447 -13.27 9.84 4.54
N LEU A 448 -14.29 9.36 5.26
CA LEU A 448 -15.27 10.25 5.90
C LEU A 448 -14.62 11.22 6.88
N PHE A 449 -13.66 10.74 7.66
CA PHE A 449 -12.88 11.54 8.59
C PHE A 449 -12.10 12.66 7.89
N GLU A 450 -11.45 12.38 6.75
CA GLU A 450 -10.75 13.39 5.96
C GLU A 450 -11.70 14.48 5.45
N LEU A 451 -12.89 14.09 4.97
CA LEU A 451 -13.91 15.04 4.52
C LEU A 451 -14.40 15.97 5.66
N ILE A 452 -14.66 15.41 6.85
CA ILE A 452 -15.04 16.18 8.04
C ILE A 452 -13.96 17.22 8.38
N LYS A 453 -12.68 16.85 8.30
CA LYS A 453 -11.57 17.79 8.55
C LYS A 453 -11.55 18.94 7.55
N PHE A 454 -11.71 18.65 6.26
CA PHE A 454 -11.75 19.71 5.25
C PHE A 454 -12.90 20.70 5.47
N ILE A 455 -14.10 20.20 5.83
CA ILE A 455 -15.24 21.06 6.15
C ILE A 455 -14.98 21.86 7.42
N ALA A 456 -14.42 21.25 8.47
CA ALA A 456 -14.09 21.94 9.71
C ALA A 456 -13.05 23.06 9.51
N SER A 457 -12.08 22.88 8.60
CA SER A 457 -11.12 23.92 8.23
C SER A 457 -11.75 25.06 7.41
N ASN A 458 -12.73 24.76 6.56
CA ASN A 458 -13.41 25.77 5.73
C ASN A 458 -14.51 26.55 6.49
N LYS A 459 -15.36 25.84 7.23
CA LYS A 459 -16.54 26.38 7.94
C LYS A 459 -16.54 25.91 9.41
N PRO A 460 -15.62 26.44 10.24
CA PRO A 460 -15.39 25.93 11.60
C PRO A 460 -16.60 26.10 12.53
N LEU A 461 -17.37 27.19 12.40
CA LEU A 461 -18.58 27.42 13.21
C LEU A 461 -19.67 26.38 12.96
N VAL A 462 -19.94 26.07 11.68
CA VAL A 462 -20.94 25.08 11.28
C VAL A 462 -20.52 23.70 11.79
N ALA A 463 -19.26 23.32 11.57
CA ALA A 463 -18.74 22.04 12.03
C ALA A 463 -18.77 21.89 13.56
N GLY A 464 -18.34 22.94 14.28
CA GLY A 464 -18.35 22.98 15.75
C GLY A 464 -19.77 22.90 16.33
N ALA A 465 -20.71 23.67 15.79
CA ALA A 465 -22.11 23.64 16.23
C ALA A 465 -22.74 22.26 15.99
N LYS A 466 -22.62 21.71 14.77
CA LYS A 466 -23.23 20.44 14.39
C LYS A 466 -22.72 19.25 15.20
N VAL A 467 -21.40 19.16 15.40
CA VAL A 467 -20.83 18.07 16.20
C VAL A 467 -21.27 18.18 17.66
N SER A 468 -21.28 19.39 18.22
CA SER A 468 -21.70 19.65 19.61
C SER A 468 -23.18 19.33 19.83
N GLU A 469 -24.06 19.84 18.99
CA GLU A 469 -25.51 19.59 19.04
C GLU A 469 -25.81 18.09 18.96
N ARG A 470 -25.17 17.38 18.01
CA ARG A 470 -25.36 15.94 17.83
C ARG A 470 -24.94 15.15 19.08
N ILE A 471 -23.79 15.47 19.66
CA ILE A 471 -23.29 14.79 20.88
C ILE A 471 -24.20 15.08 22.07
N ILE A 472 -24.59 16.34 22.29
CA ILE A 472 -25.49 16.72 23.39
C ILE A 472 -26.84 16.01 23.24
N MET A 473 -27.36 15.89 22.01
CA MET A 473 -28.59 15.15 21.73
C MET A 473 -28.44 13.66 22.08
N ILE A 474 -27.32 13.03 21.72
CA ILE A 474 -27.04 11.62 22.06
C ILE A 474 -26.94 11.44 23.58
N ILE A 475 -26.23 12.33 24.29
CA ILE A 475 -26.11 12.31 25.75
C ILE A 475 -27.49 12.42 26.42
N LYS A 476 -28.35 13.34 25.95
CA LYS A 476 -29.71 13.49 26.47
C LYS A 476 -30.58 12.26 26.21
N ASN A 477 -30.42 11.61 25.06
CA ASN A 477 -31.14 10.38 24.74
C ASN A 477 -30.68 9.21 25.64
N LEU A 478 -29.37 9.08 25.87
CA LEU A 478 -28.79 8.10 26.78
C LEU A 478 -29.32 8.22 28.21
N LEU A 479 -29.49 9.45 28.72
CA LEU A 479 -30.05 9.69 30.05
C LEU A 479 -31.54 9.31 30.15
N ASN A 480 -32.25 9.23 29.02
CA ASN A 480 -33.69 8.97 28.96
C ASN A 480 -34.04 7.51 28.57
N SER A 481 -33.08 6.70 28.12
CA SER A 481 -33.29 5.34 27.57
C SER A 481 -32.66 4.25 28.44
N PRO A 482 -33.35 3.11 28.69
CA PRO A 482 -32.81 1.99 29.46
C PRO A 482 -31.96 1.00 28.61
N MET A 483 -31.63 1.30 27.35
CA MET A 483 -30.83 0.41 26.47
C MET A 483 -29.42 0.95 26.18
N PRO A 484 -28.38 0.54 26.94
CA PRO A 484 -27.04 1.13 26.85
C PRO A 484 -26.25 0.75 25.57
N ALA A 485 -26.50 -0.41 24.96
CA ALA A 485 -25.59 -0.99 23.97
C ALA A 485 -25.62 -0.32 22.58
N GLU A 486 -26.81 0.00 22.06
CA GLU A 486 -26.96 0.67 20.75
C GLU A 486 -26.49 2.13 20.83
N ASP A 487 -26.90 2.83 21.89
CA ASP A 487 -26.53 4.22 22.13
C ASP A 487 -25.02 4.38 22.42
N LEU A 488 -24.37 3.37 23.02
CA LEU A 488 -22.91 3.32 23.20
C LEU A 488 -22.16 3.24 21.86
N ALA A 489 -22.61 2.40 20.93
CA ALA A 489 -21.98 2.31 19.60
C ALA A 489 -22.09 3.63 18.83
N VAL A 490 -23.25 4.30 18.93
CA VAL A 490 -23.47 5.66 18.40
C VAL A 490 -22.49 6.64 19.03
N MET A 491 -22.33 6.59 20.35
CA MET A 491 -21.41 7.48 21.06
C MET A 491 -19.93 7.23 20.69
N GLU A 492 -19.49 5.97 20.54
CA GLU A 492 -18.15 5.62 20.05
C GLU A 492 -17.88 6.13 18.63
N SER A 493 -18.91 6.15 17.77
CA SER A 493 -18.75 6.64 16.40
C SER A 493 -18.47 8.14 16.35
N MET A 494 -19.13 8.91 17.22
CA MET A 494 -19.06 10.38 17.26
C MET A 494 -17.77 10.92 17.90
N GLN A 495 -17.08 10.10 18.71
CA GLN A 495 -15.81 10.48 19.33
C GLN A 495 -14.74 10.89 18.29
N VAL A 496 -14.60 10.11 17.23
CA VAL A 496 -13.63 10.39 16.16
C VAL A 496 -14.04 11.64 15.35
N ALA A 497 -15.34 11.86 15.14
CA ALA A 497 -15.84 13.08 14.50
C ALA A 497 -15.49 14.32 15.32
N LEU A 498 -15.68 14.26 16.64
CA LEU A 498 -15.31 15.34 17.56
C LEU A 498 -13.82 15.65 17.52
N GLU A 499 -13.00 14.62 17.64
CA GLU A 499 -11.54 14.73 17.56
C GLU A 499 -11.09 15.39 16.25
N SER A 500 -11.75 15.04 15.13
CA SER A 500 -11.49 15.64 13.81
C SER A 500 -11.76 17.13 13.79
N VAL A 501 -12.94 17.53 14.28
CA VAL A 501 -13.41 18.91 14.25
C VAL A 501 -12.55 19.76 15.17
N VAL A 502 -12.38 19.34 16.44
CA VAL A 502 -11.57 20.07 17.43
C VAL A 502 -10.12 20.18 16.96
N SER A 503 -9.53 19.11 16.44
CA SER A 503 -8.16 19.17 15.90
C SER A 503 -8.07 20.11 14.71
N SER A 504 -9.00 20.06 13.74
CA SER A 504 -8.91 20.92 12.55
C SER A 504 -9.10 22.41 12.88
N ILE A 505 -9.83 22.73 13.95
CA ILE A 505 -10.08 24.10 14.40
C ILE A 505 -8.91 24.64 15.22
N PHE A 506 -8.40 23.87 16.19
CA PHE A 506 -7.45 24.36 17.20
C PHE A 506 -5.99 23.88 16.99
N TYR A 507 -5.77 22.86 16.16
CA TYR A 507 -4.44 22.34 15.86
C TYR A 507 -3.82 23.09 14.67
N GLY A 508 -2.96 24.06 14.94
CA GLY A 508 -2.18 24.76 13.90
C GLY A 508 -2.77 26.08 13.38
N SER A 509 -3.77 26.68 14.03
CA SER A 509 -4.08 28.09 13.81
C SER A 509 -2.86 28.91 14.24
N ASN A 510 -2.13 29.44 13.27
CA ASN A 510 -0.92 30.24 13.40
C ASN A 510 -0.87 31.06 14.70
N GLU A 511 0.07 30.72 15.59
CA GLU A 511 0.50 31.54 16.74
C GLU A 511 1.06 32.93 16.32
N SER A 512 0.96 33.31 15.04
CA SER A 512 1.58 34.50 14.44
C SER A 512 0.62 35.62 14.03
N ALA A 513 -0.68 35.56 14.34
CA ALA A 513 -1.57 36.71 14.21
C ALA A 513 -2.28 36.98 15.55
N GLY A 514 -1.69 37.88 16.35
CA GLY A 514 -2.27 38.31 17.62
C GLY A 514 -3.66 38.91 17.43
N GLY A 515 -4.68 38.17 17.90
CA GLY A 515 -6.06 38.61 17.99
C GLY A 515 -7.00 37.41 18.06
N ILE A 516 -7.78 37.28 19.14
CA ILE A 516 -8.89 36.33 19.20
C ILE A 516 -9.95 36.83 18.22
N SER A 517 -10.11 36.17 17.07
CA SER A 517 -11.19 36.47 16.11
C SER A 517 -12.56 36.24 16.78
N GLU A 518 -13.59 37.01 16.40
CA GLU A 518 -14.98 36.80 16.86
C GLU A 518 -15.44 35.35 16.64
N VAL A 519 -14.98 34.72 15.55
CA VAL A 519 -15.20 33.31 15.24
C VAL A 519 -14.61 32.39 16.32
N HIS A 520 -13.42 32.71 16.82
CA HIS A 520 -12.76 31.94 17.87
C HIS A 520 -13.50 32.07 19.22
N VAL A 521 -14.02 33.26 19.55
CA VAL A 521 -14.84 33.44 20.77
C VAL A 521 -16.12 32.61 20.71
N ALA A 522 -16.82 32.65 19.57
CA ALA A 522 -18.04 31.87 19.38
C ALA A 522 -17.77 30.36 19.46
N LEU A 523 -16.66 29.88 18.88
CA LEU A 523 -16.23 28.49 19.00
C LEU A 523 -15.90 28.11 20.44
N CYS A 524 -15.24 28.98 21.20
CA CYS A 524 -14.99 28.75 22.62
C CYS A 524 -16.29 28.56 23.40
N GLY A 525 -17.31 29.38 23.15
CA GLY A 525 -18.62 29.22 23.80
C GLY A 525 -19.32 27.89 23.47
N ILE A 526 -19.25 27.44 22.21
CA ILE A 526 -19.83 26.15 21.78
C ILE A 526 -19.15 24.97 22.49
N PHE A 527 -17.81 24.95 22.50
CA PHE A 527 -17.06 23.84 23.11
C PHE A 527 -17.03 23.90 24.63
N GLU A 528 -17.09 25.08 25.24
CA GLU A 528 -17.28 25.23 26.69
C GLU A 528 -18.63 24.62 27.12
N GLY A 529 -19.70 24.89 26.38
CA GLY A 529 -21.01 24.28 26.60
C GLY A 529 -20.96 22.75 26.55
N LEU A 530 -20.34 22.20 25.51
CA LEU A 530 -20.15 20.75 25.36
C LEU A 530 -19.31 20.15 26.49
N LEU A 531 -18.19 20.79 26.84
CA LEU A 531 -17.30 20.32 27.90
C LEU A 531 -18.02 20.31 29.25
N ARG A 532 -18.83 21.32 29.55
CA ARG A 532 -19.62 21.39 30.78
C ARG A 532 -20.61 20.22 30.89
N GLU A 533 -21.30 19.88 29.79
CA GLU A 533 -22.18 18.72 29.73
C GLU A 533 -21.39 17.42 29.96
N LEU A 534 -20.24 17.23 29.30
CA LEU A 534 -19.40 16.04 29.48
C LEU A 534 -18.88 15.90 30.93
N LEU A 535 -18.44 16.99 31.56
CA LEU A 535 -17.96 17.00 32.94
C LEU A 535 -19.07 16.66 33.95
N SER A 536 -20.33 16.93 33.62
CA SER A 536 -21.49 16.64 34.47
C SER A 536 -21.88 15.16 34.54
N LEU A 537 -21.35 14.32 33.63
CA LEU A 537 -21.71 12.90 33.52
C LEU A 537 -21.04 12.05 34.60
N ASN A 538 -21.82 11.27 35.35
CA ASN A 538 -21.32 10.43 36.46
C ASN A 538 -21.44 8.93 36.12
N TRP A 539 -20.80 8.52 35.02
CA TRP A 539 -20.82 7.12 34.60
C TRP A 539 -19.81 6.28 35.38
N THR A 540 -20.24 5.09 35.77
CA THR A 540 -19.44 4.13 36.56
C THR A 540 -19.19 2.82 35.81
N GLU A 541 -19.91 2.57 34.72
CA GLU A 541 -19.70 1.37 33.90
C GLU A 541 -18.42 1.51 33.05
N PRO A 542 -17.56 0.47 33.01
CA PRO A 542 -16.26 0.57 32.34
C PRO A 542 -16.30 1.05 30.88
N ALA A 543 -17.25 0.57 30.09
CA ALA A 543 -17.38 0.95 28.68
C ALA A 543 -17.78 2.43 28.51
N LEU A 544 -18.71 2.92 29.34
CA LEU A 544 -19.11 4.33 29.34
C LEU A 544 -17.99 5.24 29.85
N VAL A 545 -17.24 4.81 30.86
CA VAL A 545 -16.07 5.55 31.36
C VAL A 545 -14.98 5.65 30.29
N GLU A 546 -14.71 4.55 29.56
CA GLU A 546 -13.76 4.54 28.45
C GLU A 546 -14.16 5.54 27.36
N VAL A 547 -15.43 5.52 26.96
CA VAL A 547 -15.97 6.47 25.98
C VAL A 547 -15.83 7.89 26.50
N LEU A 548 -16.25 8.20 27.72
CA LEU A 548 -16.12 9.56 28.28
C LEU A 548 -14.66 10.03 28.33
N GLY A 549 -13.71 9.15 28.69
CA GLY A 549 -12.28 9.43 28.61
C GLY A 549 -11.84 9.85 27.20
N HIS A 550 -12.28 9.12 26.18
CA HIS A 550 -11.99 9.47 24.79
C HIS A 550 -12.61 10.80 24.32
N TYR A 551 -13.78 11.19 24.85
CA TYR A 551 -14.36 12.51 24.58
C TYR A 551 -13.56 13.64 25.23
N LEU A 552 -13.07 13.43 26.46
CA LEU A 552 -12.18 14.38 27.13
C LEU A 552 -10.84 14.50 26.37
N ASP A 553 -10.29 13.39 25.88
CA ASP A 553 -9.10 13.39 25.02
C ASP A 553 -9.28 14.25 23.76
N ALA A 554 -10.43 14.10 23.09
CA ALA A 554 -10.77 14.86 21.89
C ALA A 554 -10.85 16.38 22.16
N MET A 555 -11.15 16.78 23.39
CA MET A 555 -11.15 18.19 23.84
C MET A 555 -9.75 18.73 24.14
N GLY A 556 -8.71 17.89 24.15
CA GLY A 556 -7.34 18.28 24.49
C GLY A 556 -6.83 19.55 23.78
N PRO A 557 -6.94 19.68 22.44
CA PRO A 557 -6.47 20.87 21.72
C PRO A 557 -7.21 22.15 22.13
N PHE A 558 -8.50 22.06 22.50
CA PHE A 558 -9.28 23.18 23.00
C PHE A 558 -8.75 23.67 24.37
N LEU A 559 -8.33 22.75 25.24
CA LEU A 559 -7.77 23.07 26.56
C LEU A 559 -6.46 23.86 26.50
N LYS A 560 -5.73 23.82 25.38
CA LYS A 560 -4.54 24.66 25.17
C LYS A 560 -4.90 26.15 25.26
N TYR A 561 -6.05 26.55 24.71
CA TYR A 561 -6.52 27.93 24.67
C TYR A 561 -7.43 28.30 25.83
N PHE A 562 -8.05 27.30 26.48
CA PHE A 562 -8.94 27.49 27.63
C PHE A 562 -8.36 26.84 28.90
N SER A 563 -7.32 27.47 29.45
CA SER A 563 -6.54 26.94 30.58
C SER A 563 -7.36 26.71 31.85
N ASP A 564 -8.40 27.51 32.07
CA ASP A 564 -9.18 27.48 33.32
C ASP A 564 -9.95 26.16 33.49
N ALA A 565 -10.31 25.48 32.39
CA ALA A 565 -11.00 24.18 32.45
C ALA A 565 -10.06 22.98 32.67
N VAL A 566 -8.73 23.15 32.52
CA VAL A 566 -7.78 22.04 32.62
C VAL A 566 -7.86 21.34 33.97
N GLY A 567 -7.95 22.12 35.06
CA GLY A 567 -8.14 21.58 36.41
C GLY A 567 -9.41 20.75 36.57
N SER A 568 -10.53 21.21 35.99
CA SER A 568 -11.80 20.48 36.02
C SER A 568 -11.74 19.16 35.26
N VAL A 569 -11.07 19.13 34.11
CA VAL A 569 -10.85 17.90 33.33
C VAL A 569 -9.97 16.91 34.10
N ILE A 570 -8.87 17.36 34.70
CA ILE A 570 -7.99 16.53 35.53
C ILE A 570 -8.75 15.91 36.70
N ASN A 571 -9.55 16.72 37.41
CA ASN A 571 -10.36 16.24 38.52
C ASN A 571 -11.37 15.19 38.04
N LYS A 572 -11.98 15.40 36.88
CA LYS A 572 -12.91 14.42 36.29
C LYS A 572 -12.21 13.11 35.93
N LEU A 573 -11.00 13.15 35.37
CA LEU A 573 -10.24 11.93 35.08
C LEU A 573 -9.91 11.13 36.35
N PHE A 574 -9.53 11.79 37.45
CA PHE A 574 -9.34 11.10 38.73
C PHE A 574 -10.66 10.57 39.32
N GLU A 575 -11.76 11.30 39.17
CA GLU A 575 -13.10 10.82 39.56
C GLU A 575 -13.47 9.52 38.82
N LEU A 576 -13.29 9.50 37.50
CA LEU A 576 -13.52 8.32 36.65
C LEU A 576 -12.57 7.15 36.99
N LEU A 577 -11.30 7.44 37.26
CA LEU A 577 -10.36 6.40 37.70
C LEU A 577 -10.78 5.78 39.04
N ASN A 578 -11.32 6.59 39.96
CA ASN A 578 -11.73 6.15 41.28
C ASN A 578 -13.10 5.47 41.31
N SER A 579 -13.97 5.72 40.32
CA SER A 579 -15.27 5.07 40.21
C SER A 579 -15.17 3.61 39.77
N LEU A 580 -14.07 3.25 39.09
CA LEU A 580 -13.82 1.90 38.60
C LEU A 580 -13.21 0.99 39.68
N PRO A 581 -13.62 -0.29 39.77
CA PRO A 581 -13.10 -1.23 40.76
C PRO A 581 -11.60 -1.51 40.52
N PHE A 582 -10.81 -1.50 41.59
CA PHE A 582 -9.37 -1.79 41.56
C PHE A 582 -9.01 -3.20 42.08
N VAL A 583 -9.86 -3.80 42.91
CA VAL A 583 -9.76 -5.23 43.30
C VAL A 583 -10.69 -6.01 42.39
N VAL A 584 -10.11 -6.76 41.46
CA VAL A 584 -10.88 -7.58 40.52
C VAL A 584 -10.68 -9.05 40.86
N LYS A 585 -11.77 -9.79 41.07
CA LYS A 585 -11.74 -11.24 41.34
C LYS A 585 -11.23 -12.07 40.16
N ASP A 586 -11.41 -11.58 38.93
CA ASP A 586 -10.94 -12.20 37.69
C ASP A 586 -10.25 -11.13 36.79
N PRO A 587 -8.91 -11.08 36.76
CA PRO A 587 -8.12 -10.07 36.05
C PRO A 587 -8.18 -10.16 34.51
N SER A 588 -8.59 -11.32 33.97
CA SER A 588 -8.48 -11.65 32.54
C SER A 588 -9.62 -11.09 31.68
N THR A 589 -10.77 -10.79 32.30
CA THR A 589 -12.02 -10.37 31.65
C THR A 589 -12.50 -8.98 32.10
N SER A 590 -11.68 -8.27 32.87
CA SER A 590 -12.10 -7.02 33.50
C SER A 590 -12.06 -5.84 32.55
N SER A 591 -13.21 -5.55 31.93
CA SER A 591 -13.46 -4.27 31.25
C SER A 591 -13.07 -3.06 32.12
N ALA A 592 -13.20 -3.17 33.44
CA ALA A 592 -12.78 -2.14 34.39
C ALA A 592 -11.27 -1.85 34.37
N ARG A 593 -10.41 -2.87 34.29
CA ARG A 593 -8.97 -2.66 34.20
C ARG A 593 -8.57 -1.95 32.90
N HIS A 594 -9.15 -2.38 31.79
CA HIS A 594 -8.94 -1.74 30.49
C HIS A 594 -9.37 -0.26 30.52
N ALA A 595 -10.56 0.01 31.06
CA ALA A 595 -11.03 1.38 31.24
C ALA A 595 -10.10 2.21 32.14
N ARG A 596 -9.60 1.67 33.27
CA ARG A 596 -8.63 2.36 34.14
C ARG A 596 -7.33 2.71 33.39
N LEU A 597 -6.77 1.79 32.63
CA LEU A 597 -5.57 2.04 31.81
C LEU A 597 -5.83 3.10 30.72
N GLN A 598 -7.01 3.09 30.11
CA GLN A 598 -7.39 4.11 29.13
C GLN A 598 -7.54 5.50 29.77
N ILE A 599 -8.10 5.60 30.98
CA ILE A 599 -8.14 6.86 31.73
C ILE A 599 -6.72 7.34 32.08
N CYS A 600 -5.83 6.46 32.54
CA CYS A 600 -4.42 6.81 32.75
C CYS A 600 -3.72 7.26 31.46
N THR A 601 -4.06 6.66 30.31
CA THR A 601 -3.58 7.10 28.99
C THR A 601 -4.12 8.48 28.60
N SER A 602 -5.33 8.82 29.05
CA SER A 602 -5.94 10.14 28.82
C SER A 602 -5.10 11.25 29.44
N PHE A 603 -4.50 11.05 30.63
CA PHE A 603 -3.55 12.02 31.21
C PHE A 603 -2.37 12.32 30.28
N ILE A 604 -1.85 11.31 29.57
CA ILE A 604 -0.74 11.50 28.60
C ILE A 604 -1.22 12.34 27.41
N ARG A 605 -2.43 12.06 26.89
CA ARG A 605 -3.01 12.77 25.74
C ARG A 605 -3.31 14.23 26.08
N ILE A 606 -3.93 14.47 27.24
CA ILE A 606 -4.18 15.84 27.75
C ILE A 606 -2.87 16.58 28.00
N ALA A 607 -1.86 15.95 28.62
CA ALA A 607 -0.56 16.57 28.83
C ALA A 607 0.13 17.01 27.52
N LYS A 608 -0.01 16.21 26.45
CA LYS A 608 0.52 16.59 25.12
C LYS A 608 -0.27 17.72 24.48
N ALA A 609 -1.60 17.70 24.59
CA ALA A 609 -2.47 18.63 23.89
C ALA A 609 -2.57 20.00 24.58
N ALA A 610 -2.69 20.03 25.91
CA ALA A 610 -2.76 21.25 26.70
C ALA A 610 -1.40 21.96 26.88
N ASP A 611 -0.29 21.25 26.65
CA ASP A 611 1.09 21.78 26.69
C ASP A 611 1.37 22.57 27.99
N LYS A 612 1.71 23.87 27.91
CA LYS A 612 2.01 24.69 29.09
C LYS A 612 0.82 24.91 30.04
N SER A 613 -0.42 24.78 29.55
CA SER A 613 -1.63 25.03 30.34
C SER A 613 -1.84 24.00 31.46
N ILE A 614 -1.21 22.83 31.39
CA ILE A 614 -1.31 21.78 32.42
C ILE A 614 -0.34 21.99 33.61
N LEU A 615 0.73 22.76 33.41
CA LEU A 615 1.82 22.91 34.39
C LEU A 615 1.36 23.39 35.78
N PRO A 616 0.40 24.33 35.92
CA PRO A 616 -0.09 24.75 37.23
C PRO A 616 -0.72 23.62 38.07
N HIS A 617 -1.21 22.56 37.41
CA HIS A 617 -1.88 21.43 38.06
C HIS A 617 -0.94 20.26 38.38
N MET A 618 0.30 20.29 37.89
CA MET A 618 1.26 19.18 37.99
C MET A 618 1.50 18.72 39.43
N LYS A 619 1.60 19.66 40.39
CA LYS A 619 1.75 19.33 41.82
C LYS A 619 0.52 18.60 42.38
N GLY A 620 -0.69 19.08 42.07
CA GLY A 620 -1.92 18.43 42.53
C GLY A 620 -2.12 17.02 41.96
N ILE A 621 -1.69 16.80 40.71
CA ILE A 621 -1.65 15.46 40.11
C ILE A 621 -0.67 14.56 40.89
N ALA A 622 0.51 15.07 41.25
CA ALA A 622 1.55 14.30 41.93
C ALA A 622 1.11 13.91 43.35
N ASP A 623 0.51 14.85 44.09
CA ASP A 623 -0.04 14.61 45.42
C ASP A 623 -1.14 13.54 45.39
N THR A 624 -2.03 13.59 44.38
CA THR A 624 -3.10 12.59 44.20
C THR A 624 -2.54 11.22 43.82
N MET A 625 -1.55 11.16 42.93
CA MET A 625 -0.87 9.93 42.54
C MET A 625 -0.17 9.26 43.74
N ALA A 626 0.55 10.04 44.56
CA ALA A 626 1.22 9.55 45.77
C ALA A 626 0.21 9.06 46.82
N TYR A 627 -0.91 9.76 46.99
CA TYR A 627 -2.01 9.31 47.85
C TYR A 627 -2.58 7.97 47.39
N LEU A 628 -2.94 7.83 46.11
CA LEU A 628 -3.50 6.58 45.57
C LEU A 628 -2.51 5.41 45.66
N GLN A 629 -1.21 5.67 45.48
CA GLN A 629 -0.16 4.67 45.65
C GLN A 629 -0.04 4.20 47.10
N ARG A 630 -0.07 5.13 48.07
CA ARG A 630 0.02 4.80 49.50
C ARG A 630 -1.18 3.99 49.98
N GLU A 631 -2.37 4.26 49.45
CA GLU A 631 -3.59 3.50 49.76
C GLU A 631 -3.68 2.15 49.00
N GLY A 632 -2.69 1.81 48.16
CA GLY A 632 -2.70 0.57 47.37
C GLY A 632 -3.78 0.52 46.28
N ARG A 633 -4.31 1.68 45.85
CA ARG A 633 -5.40 1.81 44.87
C ARG A 633 -4.92 2.05 43.44
N LEU A 634 -3.62 2.20 43.25
CA LEU A 634 -2.97 2.45 41.96
C LEU A 634 -2.10 1.25 41.57
N LEU A 635 -2.42 0.61 40.45
CA LEU A 635 -1.66 -0.52 39.93
C LEU A 635 -0.33 -0.06 39.33
N ARG A 636 0.65 -0.97 39.19
CA ARG A 636 1.98 -0.63 38.64
C ARG A 636 1.91 -0.13 37.19
N GLY A 637 1.12 -0.76 36.33
CA GLY A 637 0.91 -0.28 34.96
C GLY A 637 0.28 1.12 34.89
N GLU A 638 -0.65 1.42 35.80
CA GLU A 638 -1.28 2.75 35.92
C GLU A 638 -0.28 3.81 36.40
N HIS A 639 0.53 3.47 37.40
CA HIS A 639 1.62 4.31 37.88
C HIS A 639 2.61 4.64 36.76
N ASN A 640 2.95 3.67 35.90
CA ASN A 640 3.83 3.88 34.75
C ASN A 640 3.23 4.85 33.72
N LEU A 641 1.93 4.74 33.42
CA LEU A 641 1.23 5.64 32.50
C LEU A 641 1.16 7.07 33.04
N LEU A 642 0.83 7.23 34.34
CA LEU A 642 0.87 8.55 34.99
C LEU A 642 2.30 9.11 35.02
N GLY A 643 3.30 8.27 35.29
CA GLY A 643 4.71 8.64 35.18
C GLY A 643 5.10 9.09 33.77
N GLU A 644 4.61 8.41 32.72
CA GLU A 644 4.79 8.86 31.33
C GLU A 644 4.14 10.24 31.09
N ALA A 645 2.96 10.50 31.67
CA ALA A 645 2.33 11.82 31.60
C ALA A 645 3.19 12.90 32.27
N PHE A 646 3.81 12.60 33.43
CA PHE A 646 4.76 13.52 34.08
C PHE A 646 5.99 13.82 33.23
N LEU A 647 6.53 12.83 32.53
CA LEU A 647 7.65 13.05 31.60
C LEU A 647 7.26 13.99 30.46
N VAL A 648 6.03 13.86 29.93
CA VAL A 648 5.49 14.79 28.93
C VAL A 648 5.32 16.19 29.52
N MET A 649 4.71 16.33 30.69
CA MET A 649 4.52 17.63 31.36
C MET A 649 5.87 18.32 31.62
N ALA A 650 6.85 17.57 32.14
CA ALA A 650 8.17 18.11 32.45
C ALA A 650 8.92 18.55 31.19
N SER A 651 8.75 17.85 30.06
CA SER A 651 9.33 18.26 28.77
C SER A 651 8.81 19.61 28.28
N ALA A 652 7.59 20.01 28.65
CA ALA A 652 7.00 21.32 28.34
C ALA A 652 7.48 22.42 29.31
N ALA A 653 7.86 22.06 30.53
CA ALA A 653 8.34 22.98 31.57
C ALA A 653 9.82 23.40 31.41
N GLY A 654 10.66 22.54 30.83
CA GLY A 654 12.08 22.80 30.57
C GLY A 654 13.03 21.80 31.24
N VAL A 655 14.33 21.92 30.93
CA VAL A 655 15.36 20.92 31.27
C VAL A 655 15.51 20.68 32.78
N GLN A 656 15.44 21.73 33.60
CA GLN A 656 15.60 21.60 35.06
C GLN A 656 14.44 20.80 35.69
N GLN A 657 13.19 21.18 35.37
CA GLN A 657 12.02 20.45 35.86
C GLN A 657 12.02 18.99 35.39
N GLN A 658 12.49 18.76 34.16
CA GLN A 658 12.65 17.43 33.60
C GLN A 658 13.66 16.58 34.40
N GLN A 659 14.81 17.14 34.80
CA GLN A 659 15.78 16.44 35.64
C GLN A 659 15.22 16.11 37.02
N GLU A 660 14.52 17.05 37.66
CA GLU A 660 13.89 16.83 38.98
C GLU A 660 12.83 15.72 38.94
N VAL A 661 11.97 15.73 37.92
CA VAL A 661 10.92 14.72 37.74
C VAL A 661 11.52 13.35 37.43
N LEU A 662 12.56 13.29 36.59
CA LEU A 662 13.28 12.05 36.31
C LEU A 662 13.93 11.49 37.56
N ALA A 663 14.58 12.31 38.37
CA ALA A 663 15.16 11.89 39.64
C ALA A 663 14.08 11.33 40.58
N TRP A 664 12.95 12.04 40.74
CA TRP A 664 11.84 11.59 41.57
C TRP A 664 11.25 10.25 41.12
N LEU A 665 11.06 10.04 39.81
CA LEU A 665 10.47 8.81 39.26
C LEU A 665 11.45 7.63 39.22
N LEU A 666 12.74 7.87 38.93
CA LEU A 666 13.72 6.81 38.71
C LEU A 666 14.48 6.40 39.98
N GLU A 667 14.65 7.26 40.97
CA GLU A 667 15.42 6.96 42.20
C GLU A 667 14.91 5.69 42.92
N PRO A 668 13.59 5.51 43.17
CA PRO A 668 13.09 4.29 43.81
C PRO A 668 13.32 3.02 42.97
N LEU A 669 13.31 3.15 41.64
CA LEU A 669 13.54 2.05 40.71
C LEU A 669 15.02 1.67 40.67
N SER A 670 15.91 2.67 40.66
CA SER A 670 17.36 2.52 40.71
C SER A 670 17.80 1.68 41.91
N GLN A 671 17.30 2.02 43.11
CA GLN A 671 17.62 1.31 44.35
C GLN A 671 17.20 -0.16 44.34
N GLN A 672 16.13 -0.51 43.60
CA GLN A 672 15.67 -1.90 43.47
C GLN A 672 16.40 -2.65 42.35
N TRP A 673 16.74 -1.97 41.27
CA TRP A 673 17.37 -2.52 40.06
C TRP A 673 18.84 -2.89 40.27
N ILE A 674 19.57 -2.11 41.08
CA ILE A 674 21.02 -2.28 41.30
C ILE A 674 21.34 -3.36 42.35
N GLN A 675 20.35 -3.87 43.10
CA GLN A 675 20.59 -4.82 44.20
C GLN A 675 21.33 -6.08 43.74
N ILE A 676 22.57 -6.22 44.19
CA ILE A 676 23.51 -7.26 43.75
C ILE A 676 22.99 -8.66 44.09
N GLU A 677 22.38 -8.84 45.26
CA GLU A 677 21.79 -10.11 45.70
C GLU A 677 20.72 -10.60 44.72
N ARG A 678 19.86 -9.70 44.22
CA ARG A 678 18.85 -10.03 43.22
C ARG A 678 19.45 -10.35 41.87
N GLN A 679 20.43 -9.57 41.42
CA GLN A 679 21.12 -9.85 40.16
C GLN A 679 21.81 -11.21 40.20
N ASN A 680 22.44 -11.55 41.33
CA ASN A 680 23.13 -12.83 41.48
C ASN A 680 22.16 -14.02 41.53
N ASN A 681 20.99 -13.85 42.14
CA ASN A 681 20.01 -14.91 42.28
C ASN A 681 19.27 -15.25 40.97
N TYR A 682 19.02 -14.25 40.10
CA TYR A 682 18.18 -14.43 38.90
C TYR A 682 18.92 -14.26 37.56
N LEU A 683 20.00 -13.46 37.51
CA LEU A 683 20.63 -13.05 36.24
C LEU A 683 22.03 -13.65 36.00
N SER A 684 22.60 -14.36 36.98
CA SER A 684 23.95 -14.95 36.85
C SER A 684 23.98 -16.26 36.08
N GLU A 685 22.90 -17.02 36.08
CA GLU A 685 22.81 -18.32 35.41
C GLU A 685 21.49 -18.43 34.62
N PRO A 686 21.45 -19.17 33.50
CA PRO A 686 20.21 -19.40 32.75
C PRO A 686 19.09 -20.05 33.59
N LEU A 687 19.45 -20.87 34.59
CA LEU A 687 18.50 -21.44 35.54
C LEU A 687 17.91 -20.41 36.52
N GLY A 688 18.59 -19.28 36.72
CA GLY A 688 18.08 -18.14 37.47
C GLY A 688 16.83 -17.53 36.83
N LEU A 689 16.74 -17.53 35.49
CA LEU A 689 15.54 -17.10 34.78
C LEU A 689 14.35 -18.03 35.03
N VAL A 690 14.60 -19.33 35.19
CA VAL A 690 13.55 -20.29 35.53
C VAL A 690 12.93 -19.94 36.89
N ARG A 691 13.78 -19.62 37.89
CA ARG A 691 13.33 -19.17 39.22
C ARG A 691 12.56 -17.86 39.14
N LEU A 692 13.01 -16.91 38.31
CA LEU A 692 12.32 -15.65 38.08
C LEU A 692 10.92 -15.85 37.50
N CYS A 693 10.78 -16.75 36.52
CA CYS A 693 9.47 -17.06 35.91
C CYS A 693 8.50 -17.71 36.90
N SER A 694 9.01 -18.41 37.93
CA SER A 694 8.19 -18.95 39.02
C SER A 694 7.67 -17.88 39.99
N GLU A 695 8.26 -16.68 40.00
CA GLU A 695 7.85 -15.55 40.84
C GLU A 695 7.07 -14.51 40.04
N THR A 696 5.83 -14.81 39.68
CA THR A 696 4.99 -14.02 38.74
C THR A 696 4.90 -12.52 39.09
N ALA A 697 4.74 -12.17 40.37
CA ALA A 697 4.66 -10.77 40.79
C ALA A 697 5.96 -10.00 40.56
N PHE A 698 7.10 -10.65 40.81
CA PHE A 698 8.42 -10.04 40.58
C PHE A 698 8.76 -9.97 39.09
N MET A 699 8.43 -11.03 38.33
CA MET A 699 8.54 -11.08 36.87
C MET A 699 7.86 -9.87 36.20
N TRP A 700 6.59 -9.60 36.52
CA TRP A 700 5.87 -8.45 35.97
C TRP A 700 6.37 -7.11 36.52
N SER A 701 6.81 -7.04 37.78
CA SER A 701 7.46 -5.83 38.32
C SER A 701 8.74 -5.46 37.54
N LEU A 702 9.53 -6.45 37.12
CA LEU A 702 10.72 -6.26 36.29
C LEU A 702 10.36 -5.71 34.91
N PHE A 703 9.34 -6.29 34.28
CA PHE A 703 8.81 -5.83 33.00
C PHE A 703 8.32 -4.37 33.06
N HIS A 704 7.56 -4.01 34.09
CA HIS A 704 7.10 -2.64 34.30
C HIS A 704 8.26 -1.66 34.52
N THR A 705 9.35 -2.10 35.14
CA THR A 705 10.55 -1.27 35.33
C THR A 705 11.24 -0.98 34.00
N ILE A 706 11.46 -2.00 33.17
CA ILE A 706 12.14 -1.87 31.87
C ILE A 706 11.29 -1.08 30.87
N THR A 707 9.98 -1.34 30.82
CA THR A 707 9.06 -0.55 29.99
C THR A 707 9.04 0.91 30.42
N PHE A 708 9.13 1.21 31.71
CA PHE A 708 9.24 2.59 32.19
C PHE A 708 10.57 3.24 31.77
N PHE A 709 11.70 2.52 31.80
CA PHE A 709 12.96 3.01 31.24
C PHE A 709 12.83 3.36 29.75
N GLU A 710 12.14 2.52 28.98
CA GLU A 710 11.85 2.81 27.58
C GLU A 710 11.04 4.11 27.43
N LYS A 711 9.98 4.29 28.23
CA LYS A 711 9.17 5.53 28.21
C LYS A 711 9.98 6.75 28.62
N ALA A 712 10.81 6.64 29.66
CA ALA A 712 11.70 7.70 30.13
C ALA A 712 12.64 8.14 29.01
N LEU A 713 13.25 7.21 28.28
CA LEU A 713 14.09 7.52 27.13
C LEU A 713 13.31 8.14 25.96
N LYS A 714 12.12 7.61 25.61
CA LYS A 714 11.30 8.13 24.50
C LYS A 714 10.74 9.53 24.74
N ARG A 715 10.45 9.88 25.99
CA ARG A 715 9.82 11.16 26.37
C ARG A 715 10.80 12.21 26.86
N SER A 716 12.04 11.81 27.14
CA SER A 716 13.06 12.74 27.57
C SER A 716 13.88 13.28 26.40
N GLY A 717 14.06 14.60 26.31
CA GLY A 717 14.97 15.26 25.37
C GLY A 717 14.45 16.62 24.89
N MET A 718 15.30 17.38 24.18
CA MET A 718 14.90 18.66 23.56
C MET A 718 13.97 18.41 22.36
N ARG A 719 12.89 19.19 22.21
CA ARG A 719 12.02 19.13 21.01
C ARG A 719 12.85 19.49 19.76
N LYS A 720 12.75 18.68 18.69
CA LYS A 720 13.48 18.79 17.40
C LYS A 720 13.40 20.14 16.66
N GLY A 721 12.67 21.14 17.17
CA GLY A 721 12.49 22.47 16.57
C GLY A 721 13.33 23.60 17.17
N GLN A 722 14.15 23.33 18.19
CA GLN A 722 14.99 24.34 18.86
C GLN A 722 16.50 24.13 18.65
N SER A 723 16.92 23.57 17.51
CA SER A 723 18.33 23.54 17.12
C SER A 723 18.69 24.83 16.38
N SER A 724 18.72 25.96 17.08
CA SER A 724 19.55 27.08 16.63
C SER A 724 21.01 26.71 16.87
N SER A 725 21.84 26.99 15.88
CA SER A 725 23.26 26.68 15.72
C SER A 725 24.18 27.24 16.81
N THR A 726 23.99 26.82 18.06
CA THR A 726 24.92 27.02 19.17
C THR A 726 25.01 25.72 19.93
N SER A 727 26.22 25.16 19.99
CA SER A 727 26.61 24.02 20.81
C SER A 727 26.35 24.27 22.30
N SER A 728 25.10 24.13 22.76
CA SER A 728 24.77 24.19 24.17
C SER A 728 25.13 22.85 24.83
N SER A 729 26.18 22.89 25.64
CA SER A 729 26.83 21.82 26.40
C SER A 729 25.98 21.19 27.51
N THR A 730 24.65 21.18 27.42
CA THR A 730 23.80 20.57 28.43
C THR A 730 23.63 19.08 28.12
N PRO A 731 24.13 18.16 28.97
CA PRO A 731 23.99 16.73 28.76
C PRO A 731 22.51 16.34 28.77
N HIS A 732 22.16 15.33 27.97
CA HIS A 732 20.81 14.80 27.93
C HIS A 732 20.34 14.39 29.34
N PRO A 733 19.09 14.68 29.76
CA PRO A 733 18.62 14.40 31.13
C PRO A 733 18.76 12.94 31.57
N MET A 734 18.67 11.99 30.63
CA MET A 734 18.86 10.55 30.90
C MET A 734 20.33 10.11 31.00
N ALA A 735 21.31 10.96 30.67
CA ALA A 735 22.72 10.58 30.55
C ALA A 735 23.31 10.01 31.85
N SER A 736 23.02 10.65 32.99
CA SER A 736 23.46 10.21 34.32
C SER A 736 22.85 8.87 34.75
N HIS A 737 21.74 8.46 34.14
CA HIS A 737 21.02 7.24 34.51
C HIS A 737 21.47 6.00 33.74
N LEU A 738 22.21 6.16 32.62
CA LEU A 738 22.64 5.05 31.77
C LEU A 738 23.58 4.07 32.50
N SER A 739 24.49 4.60 33.33
CA SER A 739 25.55 3.83 33.98
C SER A 739 25.03 2.75 34.93
N TRP A 740 23.90 2.98 35.60
CA TRP A 740 23.28 2.00 36.49
C TRP A 740 22.13 1.24 35.84
N MET A 741 21.46 1.83 34.85
CA MET A 741 20.30 1.23 34.18
C MET A 741 20.70 0.09 33.24
N LEU A 742 21.75 0.28 32.44
CA LEU A 742 22.10 -0.64 31.35
C LEU A 742 22.79 -1.95 31.80
N PRO A 743 23.73 -1.97 32.76
CA PRO A 743 24.45 -3.21 33.08
C PRO A 743 23.55 -4.38 33.50
N PRO A 744 22.53 -4.21 34.37
CA PRO A 744 21.64 -5.32 34.72
C PRO A 744 20.72 -5.72 33.56
N LEU A 745 20.34 -4.76 32.70
CA LEU A 745 19.54 -5.04 31.50
C LEU A 745 20.34 -5.91 30.51
N LEU A 746 21.63 -5.61 30.31
CA LEU A 746 22.51 -6.40 29.45
C LEU A 746 22.65 -7.84 29.96
N LYS A 747 22.79 -8.05 31.28
CA LYS A 747 22.80 -9.40 31.87
C LYS A 747 21.49 -10.15 31.61
N LEU A 748 20.35 -9.47 31.79
CA LEU A 748 19.03 -10.05 31.53
C LEU A 748 18.84 -10.45 30.07
N LEU A 749 19.21 -9.58 29.13
CA LEU A 749 19.12 -9.86 27.69
C LEU A 749 20.05 -11.03 27.30
N ARG A 750 21.28 -11.05 27.82
CA ARG A 750 22.22 -12.16 27.63
C ARG A 750 21.62 -13.49 28.09
N ALA A 751 21.02 -13.50 29.29
CA ALA A 751 20.37 -14.69 29.83
C ALA A 751 19.18 -15.14 28.96
N ILE A 752 18.35 -14.20 28.48
CA ILE A 752 17.23 -14.51 27.59
C ILE A 752 17.71 -15.10 26.26
N HIS A 753 18.76 -14.52 25.65
CA HIS A 753 19.31 -15.05 24.39
C HIS A 753 19.86 -16.47 24.57
N SER A 754 20.48 -16.75 25.72
CA SER A 754 21.04 -18.08 26.02
C SER A 754 20.00 -19.21 26.07
N LEU A 755 18.70 -18.90 26.28
CA LEU A 755 17.63 -19.91 26.36
C LEU A 755 17.51 -20.74 25.08
N TRP A 756 17.83 -20.16 23.92
CA TRP A 756 17.79 -20.83 22.62
C TRP A 756 19.06 -21.62 22.32
N SER A 757 20.10 -21.54 23.15
CA SER A 757 21.31 -22.35 22.96
C SER A 757 21.01 -23.84 23.19
N PRO A 758 21.55 -24.76 22.39
CA PRO A 758 21.27 -26.20 22.52
C PRO A 758 21.59 -26.77 23.91
N SER A 759 22.64 -26.27 24.57
CA SER A 759 23.06 -26.72 25.90
C SER A 759 22.08 -26.29 27.00
N VAL A 760 21.56 -25.07 26.94
CA VAL A 760 20.57 -24.57 27.91
C VAL A 760 19.20 -25.17 27.64
N PHE A 761 18.78 -25.23 26.37
CA PHE A 761 17.46 -25.72 25.97
C PHE A 761 17.17 -27.11 26.52
N GLN A 762 18.15 -28.02 26.51
CA GLN A 762 17.98 -29.37 27.03
C GLN A 762 17.55 -29.40 28.51
N VAL A 763 18.08 -28.48 29.33
CA VAL A 763 17.89 -28.43 30.79
C VAL A 763 16.62 -27.68 31.20
N LEU A 764 15.98 -26.93 30.29
CA LEU A 764 14.79 -26.13 30.62
C LEU A 764 13.55 -26.98 30.95
N PRO A 765 12.70 -26.52 31.89
CA PRO A 765 11.38 -27.11 32.15
C PRO A 765 10.45 -27.07 30.92
N GLY A 766 9.43 -27.93 30.93
CA GLY A 766 8.46 -28.05 29.82
C GLY A 766 7.68 -26.76 29.57
N GLU A 767 7.32 -26.04 30.64
CA GLU A 767 6.55 -24.79 30.55
C GLU A 767 7.33 -23.70 29.80
N ILE A 768 8.63 -23.57 30.08
CA ILE A 768 9.49 -22.58 29.42
C ILE A 768 9.75 -22.98 27.97
N LYS A 769 9.97 -24.28 27.70
CA LYS A 769 10.13 -24.79 26.34
C LYS A 769 8.91 -24.49 25.47
N ALA A 770 7.71 -24.68 26.02
CA ALA A 770 6.47 -24.39 25.32
C ALA A 770 6.31 -22.87 25.08
N ALA A 771 6.66 -22.05 26.08
CA ALA A 771 6.62 -20.58 26.00
C ALA A 771 7.59 -19.99 24.96
N MET A 772 8.62 -20.72 24.54
CA MET A 772 9.54 -20.27 23.49
C MET A 772 8.92 -20.34 22.08
N SER A 773 7.83 -21.09 21.88
CA SER A 773 7.19 -21.22 20.56
C SER A 773 6.50 -19.92 20.10
N MET A 774 6.11 -19.83 18.83
CA MET A 774 5.30 -18.71 18.31
C MET A 774 3.83 -18.81 18.78
N SER A 775 3.23 -17.70 19.19
CA SER A 775 1.81 -17.67 19.60
C SER A 775 0.87 -17.75 18.39
N ASP A 776 -0.38 -18.17 18.58
CA ASP A 776 -1.35 -18.27 17.47
C ASP A 776 -1.66 -16.92 16.81
N VAL A 777 -1.59 -15.82 17.58
CA VAL A 777 -1.72 -14.45 17.06
C VAL A 777 -0.55 -14.12 16.13
N GLU A 778 0.68 -14.49 16.52
CA GLU A 778 1.86 -14.29 15.67
C GLU A 778 1.81 -15.16 14.41
N ARG A 779 1.37 -16.41 14.53
CA ARG A 779 1.17 -17.31 13.39
C ARG A 779 0.14 -16.75 12.40
N SER A 780 -0.99 -16.25 12.91
CA SER A 780 -2.06 -15.65 12.08
C SER A 780 -1.58 -14.36 11.39
N SER A 781 -0.83 -13.52 12.10
CA SER A 781 -0.21 -12.31 11.56
C SER A 781 0.84 -12.63 10.46
N LEU A 782 1.61 -13.70 10.63
CA LEU A 782 2.52 -14.17 9.58
C LEU A 782 1.75 -14.66 8.34
N LEU A 783 0.66 -15.39 8.52
CA LEU A 783 -0.15 -15.91 7.40
C LEU A 783 -1.00 -14.84 6.70
N GLY A 784 -1.06 -13.60 7.21
CA GLY A 784 -1.87 -12.53 6.61
C GLY A 784 -3.38 -12.76 6.73
N VAL A 785 -3.80 -13.75 7.52
CA VAL A 785 -5.20 -13.96 7.85
C VAL A 785 -5.61 -12.81 8.78
N GLY A 786 -6.56 -11.97 8.33
CA GLY A 786 -7.09 -10.87 9.13
C GLY A 786 -7.42 -11.35 10.54
N ASN A 787 -6.95 -10.62 11.55
CA ASN A 787 -7.10 -11.02 12.96
C ASN A 787 -8.53 -11.52 13.21
N PRO A 788 -8.74 -12.75 13.72
CA PRO A 788 -10.03 -13.10 14.29
C PRO A 788 -10.34 -12.03 15.34
N LYS A 789 -11.46 -11.34 15.14
CA LYS A 789 -11.90 -10.11 15.83
C LYS A 789 -11.50 -10.08 17.33
N LEU A 790 -10.31 -9.54 17.62
CA LEU A 790 -9.95 -8.97 18.92
C LEU A 790 -9.88 -7.46 18.69
N SER A 791 -10.61 -6.70 19.51
CA SER A 791 -10.75 -5.25 19.37
C SER A 791 -9.37 -4.59 19.31
N LYS A 792 -9.21 -3.61 18.40
CA LYS A 792 -7.97 -2.86 18.13
C LYS A 792 -7.40 -2.08 19.33
N GLY A 793 -7.98 -2.23 20.54
CA GLY A 793 -7.43 -1.75 21.81
C GLY A 793 -6.54 -2.78 22.54
N ALA A 794 -6.50 -4.04 22.11
CA ALA A 794 -5.79 -5.13 22.80
C ALA A 794 -4.26 -5.18 22.58
N LEU A 795 -3.67 -4.19 21.89
CA LEU A 795 -2.22 -4.14 21.61
C LEU A 795 -1.40 -3.41 22.68
N THR A 796 -2.03 -2.84 23.71
CA THR A 796 -1.34 -2.53 24.97
C THR A 796 -1.28 -3.80 25.81
N PHE A 797 -0.11 -4.45 25.79
CA PHE A 797 0.26 -5.65 26.58
C PHE A 797 -0.69 -5.94 27.76
N ILE A 798 -1.52 -6.96 27.58
CA ILE A 798 -2.43 -7.48 28.60
C ILE A 798 -1.58 -8.20 29.66
N GLU A 799 -1.61 -7.67 30.88
CA GLU A 799 -0.97 -8.26 32.05
C GLU A 799 -1.88 -9.38 32.59
N GLY A 800 -1.52 -10.65 32.33
CA GLY A 800 -2.08 -11.83 32.99
C GLY A 800 -3.38 -12.41 32.40
N SER A 801 -3.28 -13.65 31.92
CA SER A 801 -4.31 -14.69 32.09
C SER A 801 -3.68 -15.79 32.95
N PRO A 802 -4.37 -16.70 33.68
CA PRO A 802 -5.80 -16.94 33.90
C PRO A 802 -6.15 -17.42 35.35
N PHE A 803 -7.42 -17.75 35.62
CA PHE A 803 -7.84 -18.78 36.60
C PHE A 803 -9.18 -19.37 36.11
N ASP A 804 -9.13 -20.52 35.42
CA ASP A 804 -10.32 -21.29 35.06
C ASP A 804 -10.43 -22.46 36.05
N VAL A 805 -11.16 -22.27 37.14
CA VAL A 805 -11.60 -23.39 38.00
C VAL A 805 -12.93 -23.86 37.43
N ASN A 806 -12.89 -24.64 36.34
CA ASN A 806 -13.92 -25.60 35.95
C ASN A 806 -13.59 -26.24 34.58
N LYS A 807 -12.52 -27.03 34.52
CA LYS A 807 -12.39 -28.18 33.61
C LYS A 807 -11.19 -29.00 34.05
N GLU A 808 -11.46 -30.17 34.62
CA GLU A 808 -10.45 -31.18 34.87
C GLU A 808 -9.85 -31.62 33.53
N GLY A 809 -8.59 -31.27 33.29
CA GLY A 809 -7.78 -31.80 32.19
C GLY A 809 -7.07 -30.73 31.34
N TYR A 810 -5.73 -30.71 31.45
CA TYR A 810 -4.72 -29.98 30.66
C TYR A 810 -4.28 -28.59 31.16
N THR A 811 -2.96 -28.47 31.28
CA THR A 811 -2.15 -27.43 31.93
C THR A 811 -1.90 -26.22 31.03
N GLU A 812 -2.61 -25.09 31.20
CA GLU A 812 -2.47 -23.92 30.30
C GLU A 812 -2.25 -22.48 30.90
N PRO A 813 -2.13 -22.21 32.22
CA PRO A 813 -1.91 -20.84 32.72
C PRO A 813 -0.54 -20.16 32.54
N ASN A 814 0.57 -20.88 32.78
CA ASN A 814 1.87 -20.23 33.03
C ASN A 814 2.66 -19.94 31.73
N GLU A 815 2.35 -20.67 30.66
CA GLU A 815 3.12 -20.62 29.42
C GLU A 815 2.94 -19.31 28.64
N ALA A 816 1.69 -18.88 28.44
CA ALA A 816 1.38 -17.68 27.66
C ALA A 816 1.94 -16.41 28.34
N ASP A 817 1.86 -16.36 29.68
CA ASP A 817 2.41 -15.27 30.48
C ASP A 817 3.94 -15.20 30.36
N ILE A 818 4.65 -16.32 30.49
CA ILE A 818 6.11 -16.38 30.31
C ILE A 818 6.49 -15.99 28.88
N ARG A 819 5.76 -16.47 27.87
CA ARG A 819 5.99 -16.13 26.46
C ARG A 819 5.88 -14.64 26.20
N ASN A 820 4.78 -14.03 26.67
CA ASN A 820 4.52 -12.61 26.53
C ASN A 820 5.56 -11.78 27.29
N TRP A 821 5.97 -12.24 28.47
CA TRP A 821 7.02 -11.61 29.24
C TRP A 821 8.39 -11.67 28.54
N LEU A 822 8.83 -12.83 28.06
CA LEU A 822 10.09 -12.99 27.31
C LEU A 822 10.14 -12.10 26.07
N LYS A 823 9.02 -12.02 25.34
CA LYS A 823 8.88 -11.10 24.20
C LYS A 823 8.94 -9.64 24.66
N GLY A 824 8.15 -9.27 25.67
CA GLY A 824 8.05 -7.91 26.17
C GLY A 824 9.36 -7.36 26.72
N ILE A 825 10.12 -8.18 27.46
CA ILE A 825 11.46 -7.82 27.96
C ILE A 825 12.45 -7.62 26.82
N ARG A 826 12.41 -8.49 25.80
CA ARG A 826 13.29 -8.38 24.63
C ARG A 826 12.99 -7.13 23.82
N ASP A 827 11.72 -6.91 23.47
CA ASP A 827 11.29 -5.76 22.68
C ASP A 827 11.61 -4.45 23.42
N SER A 828 11.23 -4.36 24.71
CA SER A 828 11.46 -3.15 25.51
C SER A 828 12.94 -2.95 25.83
N GLY A 829 13.67 -4.04 26.13
CA GLY A 829 15.10 -4.00 26.41
C GLY A 829 15.92 -3.57 25.19
N TYR A 830 15.57 -4.06 24.00
CA TYR A 830 16.18 -3.60 22.75
C TYR A 830 15.86 -2.13 22.49
N ASN A 831 14.61 -1.68 22.69
CA ASN A 831 14.26 -0.27 22.55
C ASN A 831 15.05 0.61 23.53
N VAL A 832 15.22 0.19 24.79
CA VAL A 832 16.03 0.91 25.79
C VAL A 832 17.46 1.05 25.30
N LEU A 833 18.09 -0.02 24.80
CA LEU A 833 19.46 0.05 24.26
C LEU A 833 19.56 0.93 23.02
N GLY A 834 18.66 0.76 22.04
CA GLY A 834 18.64 1.54 20.82
C GLY A 834 18.45 3.03 21.07
N LEU A 835 17.50 3.40 21.95
CA LEU A 835 17.27 4.79 22.34
C LEU A 835 18.44 5.34 23.16
N SER A 836 19.06 4.54 24.04
CA SER A 836 20.24 4.96 24.78
C SER A 836 21.40 5.30 23.84
N ALA A 837 21.58 4.54 22.75
CA ALA A 837 22.59 4.85 21.74
C ALA A 837 22.35 6.20 21.04
N THR A 838 21.10 6.63 20.89
CA THR A 838 20.77 7.95 20.29
C THR A 838 21.15 9.16 21.17
N ILE A 839 21.51 8.94 22.44
CA ILE A 839 22.01 9.99 23.34
C ILE A 839 23.44 10.44 22.94
N GLY A 840 24.18 9.60 22.22
CA GLY A 840 25.52 9.92 21.71
C GLY A 840 26.63 9.65 22.73
N ASP A 841 27.53 10.61 22.92
CA ASP A 841 28.75 10.50 23.74
C ASP A 841 28.57 9.84 25.12
N PRO A 842 27.54 10.17 25.93
CA PRO A 842 27.32 9.54 27.22
C PRO A 842 27.11 8.02 27.16
N PHE A 843 26.60 7.49 26.04
CA PHE A 843 26.47 6.06 25.84
C PHE A 843 27.81 5.46 25.37
N PHE A 844 28.38 5.98 24.28
CA PHE A 844 29.55 5.37 23.64
C PHE A 844 30.84 5.50 24.46
N LYS A 845 30.97 6.53 25.32
CA LYS A 845 32.17 6.77 26.14
C LYS A 845 32.08 6.20 27.55
N CYS A 846 30.88 6.01 28.10
CA CYS A 846 30.72 5.59 29.50
C CYS A 846 30.26 4.14 29.68
N ILE A 847 29.78 3.48 28.63
CA ILE A 847 29.36 2.08 28.67
C ILE A 847 30.45 1.19 28.08
N ASP A 848 30.72 0.06 28.76
CA ASP A 848 31.66 -0.94 28.29
C ASP A 848 31.12 -1.71 27.08
N VAL A 849 31.85 -1.63 25.97
CA VAL A 849 31.49 -2.26 24.70
C VAL A 849 31.50 -3.77 24.81
N ASP A 850 32.43 -4.34 25.59
CA ASP A 850 32.55 -5.78 25.75
C ASP A 850 31.31 -6.37 26.44
N SER A 851 30.80 -5.69 27.46
CA SER A 851 29.53 -6.04 28.10
C SER A 851 28.35 -5.98 27.12
N VAL A 852 28.29 -5.01 26.21
CA VAL A 852 27.23 -4.90 25.20
C VAL A 852 27.36 -6.00 24.14
N ALA A 853 28.56 -6.24 23.63
CA ALA A 853 28.84 -7.27 22.64
C ALA A 853 28.53 -8.67 23.18
N LEU A 854 28.93 -8.96 24.42
CA LEU A 854 28.60 -10.22 25.10
C LEU A 854 27.08 -10.41 25.23
N ALA A 855 26.33 -9.36 25.57
CA ALA A 855 24.88 -9.49 25.73
C ALA A 855 24.14 -9.72 24.41
N LEU A 856 24.54 -9.03 23.34
CA LEU A 856 23.80 -9.01 22.08
C LEU A 856 24.22 -10.11 21.11
N ILE A 857 25.50 -10.47 21.07
CA ILE A 857 26.09 -11.22 19.96
C ILE A 857 26.57 -12.63 20.36
N GLU A 858 26.83 -12.90 21.64
CA GLU A 858 27.34 -14.21 22.12
C GLU A 858 26.52 -15.41 21.61
N ASN A 859 25.18 -15.30 21.66
CA ASN A 859 24.27 -16.39 21.31
C ASN A 859 23.60 -16.20 19.93
N ILE A 860 24.12 -15.31 19.07
CA ILE A 860 23.46 -14.93 17.80
C ILE A 860 23.15 -16.14 16.91
N GLN A 861 24.03 -17.15 16.89
CA GLN A 861 23.86 -18.35 16.07
C GLN A 861 22.69 -19.24 16.50
N SER A 862 22.28 -19.13 17.78
CA SER A 862 21.15 -19.89 18.32
C SER A 862 19.83 -19.11 18.25
N MET A 863 19.87 -17.82 17.91
CA MET A 863 18.67 -16.98 17.88
C MET A 863 17.82 -17.26 16.63
N GLU A 864 16.51 -17.31 16.82
CA GLU A 864 15.53 -17.37 15.73
C GLU A 864 15.53 -16.09 14.87
N PHE A 865 15.14 -16.21 13.60
CA PHE A 865 15.17 -15.10 12.64
C PHE A 865 14.34 -13.90 13.10
N ARG A 866 13.19 -14.13 13.76
CA ARG A 866 12.35 -13.06 14.33
C ARG A 866 13.07 -12.24 15.40
N HIS A 867 13.95 -12.89 16.18
CA HIS A 867 14.71 -12.24 17.24
C HIS A 867 15.89 -11.45 16.65
N THR A 868 16.63 -12.05 15.71
CA THR A 868 17.72 -11.39 14.99
C THR A 868 17.21 -10.17 14.22
N ARG A 869 16.06 -10.30 13.55
CA ARG A 869 15.37 -9.20 12.88
C ARG A 869 15.10 -8.03 13.84
N GLN A 870 14.50 -8.31 15.00
CA GLN A 870 14.17 -7.29 15.99
C GLN A 870 15.42 -6.63 16.61
N LEU A 871 16.48 -7.40 16.83
CA LEU A 871 17.78 -6.91 17.30
C LEU A 871 18.41 -5.94 16.30
N VAL A 872 18.42 -6.30 15.02
CA VAL A 872 18.92 -5.43 13.94
C VAL A 872 18.12 -4.14 13.88
N HIS A 873 16.79 -4.26 13.86
CA HIS A 873 15.88 -3.12 13.72
C HIS A 873 15.99 -2.14 14.90
N SER A 874 15.92 -2.65 16.12
CA SER A 874 15.71 -1.83 17.32
C SER A 874 17.00 -1.42 18.01
N VAL A 875 18.11 -2.13 17.80
CA VAL A 875 19.39 -1.85 18.46
C VAL A 875 20.46 -1.44 17.45
N LEU A 876 20.76 -2.30 16.48
CA LEU A 876 21.94 -2.12 15.62
C LEU A 876 21.78 -0.95 14.64
N ILE A 877 20.61 -0.78 14.02
CA ILE A 877 20.35 0.36 13.13
C ILE A 877 20.48 1.71 13.89
N PRO A 878 19.81 1.92 15.05
CA PRO A 878 20.01 3.13 15.85
C PRO A 878 21.46 3.34 16.31
N LEU A 879 22.15 2.26 16.70
CA LEU A 879 23.54 2.31 17.15
C LEU A 879 24.47 2.76 16.02
N VAL A 880 24.34 2.18 14.81
CA VAL A 880 25.12 2.58 13.62
C VAL A 880 24.85 4.04 13.25
N LYS A 881 23.59 4.51 13.32
CA LYS A 881 23.24 5.91 13.02
C LYS A 881 23.82 6.92 14.01
N SER A 882 24.03 6.51 15.26
CA SER A 882 24.39 7.42 16.35
C SER A 882 25.84 7.31 16.80
N CYS A 883 26.60 6.33 16.29
CA CYS A 883 27.98 6.07 16.69
C CYS A 883 28.95 7.17 16.17
N PRO A 884 29.69 7.86 17.06
CA PRO A 884 30.70 8.83 16.66
C PRO A 884 31.81 8.21 15.78
N PRO A 885 32.33 8.94 14.76
CA PRO A 885 33.36 8.40 13.85
C PRO A 885 34.63 7.90 14.51
N ASP A 886 35.05 8.52 15.62
CA ASP A 886 36.21 8.11 16.42
C ASP A 886 36.00 6.77 17.15
N MET A 887 34.74 6.32 17.29
CA MET A 887 34.37 5.11 18.03
C MET A 887 33.98 3.93 17.14
N TRP A 888 33.95 4.10 15.81
CA TRP A 888 33.53 3.05 14.87
C TRP A 888 34.36 1.77 15.00
N GLY A 889 35.68 1.87 15.09
CA GLY A 889 36.58 0.72 15.24
C GLY A 889 36.32 -0.09 16.53
N VAL A 890 36.07 0.60 17.64
CA VAL A 890 35.88 -0.06 18.94
C VAL A 890 34.51 -0.74 19.03
N TRP A 891 33.47 -0.06 18.55
CA TRP A 891 32.08 -0.51 18.69
C TRP A 891 31.59 -1.38 17.54
N LEU A 892 31.70 -0.87 16.31
CA LEU A 892 31.01 -1.48 15.18
C LEU A 892 31.71 -2.75 14.71
N GLU A 893 33.04 -2.84 14.79
CA GLU A 893 33.75 -4.06 14.41
C GLU A 893 33.35 -5.25 15.30
N LYS A 894 33.28 -5.05 16.62
CA LYS A 894 32.88 -6.09 17.58
C LYS A 894 31.42 -6.54 17.41
N LEU A 895 30.51 -5.63 17.07
CA LEU A 895 29.08 -5.91 16.98
C LEU A 895 28.67 -6.44 15.60
N LEU A 896 29.18 -5.84 14.52
CA LEU A 896 28.75 -6.14 13.16
C LEU A 896 29.43 -7.38 12.59
N HIS A 897 30.67 -7.70 13.00
CA HIS A 897 31.38 -8.84 12.43
C HIS A 897 30.66 -10.18 12.66
N PRO A 898 30.32 -10.57 13.90
CA PRO A 898 29.70 -11.88 14.10
C PRO A 898 28.25 -11.91 13.58
N LEU A 899 27.57 -10.76 13.56
CA LEU A 899 26.25 -10.62 12.94
C LEU A 899 26.32 -10.92 11.43
N PHE A 900 27.19 -10.22 10.70
CA PHE A 900 27.24 -10.38 9.25
C PHE A 900 27.71 -11.77 8.83
N VAL A 901 28.66 -12.37 9.57
CA VAL A 901 29.06 -13.77 9.32
C VAL A 901 27.88 -14.73 9.50
N HIS A 902 27.13 -14.60 10.60
CA HIS A 902 25.96 -15.44 10.83
C HIS A 902 24.85 -15.21 9.80
N CYS A 903 24.49 -13.96 9.54
CA CYS A 903 23.42 -13.62 8.61
C CYS A 903 23.76 -13.99 7.16
N GLN A 904 25.03 -13.85 6.74
CA GLN A 904 25.45 -14.32 5.43
C GLN A 904 25.18 -15.82 5.30
N GLN A 905 25.71 -16.65 6.20
CA GLN A 905 25.53 -18.10 6.14
C GLN A 905 24.05 -18.53 6.25
N ALA A 906 23.30 -17.94 7.18
CA ALA A 906 21.92 -18.31 7.42
C ALA A 906 20.99 -17.93 6.25
N LEU A 907 21.15 -16.72 5.70
CA LEU A 907 20.35 -16.26 4.57
C LEU A 907 20.70 -17.04 3.29
N SER A 908 21.99 -17.26 3.00
CA SER A 908 22.41 -18.07 1.84
C SER A 908 21.81 -19.47 1.87
N CYS A 909 21.89 -20.16 3.02
CA CYS A 909 21.33 -21.50 3.18
C CYS A 909 19.81 -21.54 3.02
N SER A 910 19.09 -20.60 3.65
CA SER A 910 17.62 -20.58 3.58
C SER A 910 17.08 -20.15 2.22
N TRP A 911 17.73 -19.18 1.55
CA TRP A 911 17.37 -18.80 0.18
C TRP A 911 17.69 -19.92 -0.82
N PHE A 912 18.80 -20.62 -0.65
CA PHE A 912 19.12 -21.79 -1.46
C PHE A 912 18.03 -22.87 -1.32
N GLY A 913 17.63 -23.19 -0.08
CA GLY A 913 16.52 -24.13 0.19
C GLY A 913 15.21 -23.68 -0.44
N LEU A 914 14.86 -22.39 -0.34
CA LEU A 914 13.63 -21.87 -0.94
C LEU A 914 13.65 -21.96 -2.47
N LEU A 915 14.74 -21.54 -3.12
CA LEU A 915 14.84 -21.44 -4.57
C LEU A 915 15.02 -22.80 -5.27
N HIS A 916 15.68 -23.77 -4.62
CA HIS A 916 15.98 -25.07 -5.23
C HIS A 916 15.16 -26.23 -4.66
N GLU A 917 14.79 -26.18 -3.38
CA GLU A 917 14.08 -27.27 -2.69
C GLU A 917 12.62 -26.92 -2.37
N GLY A 918 12.19 -25.67 -2.62
CA GLY A 918 10.84 -25.17 -2.34
C GLY A 918 10.56 -24.90 -0.85
N ARG A 919 11.57 -24.98 0.03
CA ARG A 919 11.40 -24.77 1.48
C ARG A 919 12.56 -23.99 2.06
N ALA A 920 12.26 -22.89 2.77
CA ALA A 920 13.30 -22.05 3.36
C ALA A 920 13.99 -22.68 4.60
N LYS A 921 13.37 -23.66 5.26
CA LYS A 921 13.94 -24.42 6.40
C LYS A 921 14.53 -23.50 7.48
N VAL A 922 13.80 -22.43 7.80
CA VAL A 922 14.23 -21.44 8.80
C VAL A 922 14.36 -22.11 10.17
N PRO A 923 15.41 -21.83 10.98
CA PRO A 923 15.69 -22.50 12.26
C PRO A 923 14.66 -22.29 13.41
N ASN A 924 13.41 -21.93 13.12
CA ASN A 924 12.37 -21.60 14.11
C ASN A 924 11.59 -22.85 14.62
N ASN A 925 12.25 -24.01 14.72
CA ASN A 925 11.60 -25.34 14.81
C ASN A 925 11.10 -25.80 16.19
N HIS A 926 10.94 -24.93 17.18
CA HIS A 926 10.38 -25.33 18.47
C HIS A 926 8.84 -25.37 18.42
N GLY A 927 8.28 -26.59 18.25
CA GLY A 927 6.87 -26.88 18.53
C GLY A 927 5.88 -26.84 17.36
N ILE A 928 6.33 -26.77 16.11
CA ILE A 928 5.43 -26.92 14.94
C ILE A 928 5.33 -28.40 14.60
N LEU A 929 4.19 -29.02 14.92
CA LEU A 929 3.86 -30.37 14.45
C LEU A 929 3.93 -30.39 12.92
N THR A 930 4.63 -31.39 12.39
CA THR A 930 4.85 -31.72 10.97
C THR A 930 3.56 -32.14 10.25
N GLY A 931 2.51 -31.31 10.33
CA GLY A 931 1.12 -31.73 10.06
C GLY A 931 0.27 -30.82 9.18
N SER A 932 0.77 -29.72 8.61
CA SER A 932 0.09 -29.01 7.51
C SER A 932 1.10 -28.23 6.66
N ASP A 933 1.58 -28.85 5.57
CA ASP A 933 2.77 -28.45 4.80
C ASP A 933 2.78 -26.99 4.31
N LEU A 934 1.66 -26.46 3.82
CA LEU A 934 1.63 -25.15 3.14
C LEU A 934 1.72 -23.94 4.07
N LYS A 935 1.04 -23.98 5.24
CA LYS A 935 1.04 -22.83 6.18
C LYS A 935 2.42 -22.61 6.79
N VAL A 936 3.14 -23.71 7.07
CA VAL A 936 4.49 -23.66 7.63
C VAL A 936 5.46 -23.11 6.60
N GLU A 937 5.35 -23.53 5.33
CA GLU A 937 6.14 -23.01 4.22
C GLU A 937 5.97 -21.50 4.04
N VAL A 938 4.72 -21.00 4.01
CA VAL A 938 4.43 -19.56 3.91
C VAL A 938 5.02 -18.77 5.08
N MET A 939 4.95 -19.33 6.29
CA MET A 939 5.55 -18.70 7.47
C MET A 939 7.08 -18.68 7.40
N GLU A 940 7.72 -19.79 7.02
CA GLU A 940 9.18 -19.89 6.83
C GLU A 940 9.65 -18.85 5.79
N GLU A 941 8.97 -18.76 4.65
CA GLU A 941 9.28 -17.78 3.61
C GLU A 941 9.16 -16.35 4.13
N LYS A 942 8.08 -16.02 4.84
CA LYS A 942 7.89 -14.68 5.39
C LYS A 942 8.98 -14.30 6.38
N LEU A 943 9.36 -15.21 7.27
CA LEU A 943 10.44 -14.99 8.23
C LEU A 943 11.80 -14.79 7.55
N LEU A 944 12.08 -15.54 6.47
CA LEU A 944 13.27 -15.37 5.65
C LEU A 944 13.30 -13.98 5.00
N ARG A 945 12.20 -13.57 4.36
CA ARG A 945 12.09 -12.26 3.71
C ARG A 945 12.20 -11.12 4.72
N ASP A 946 11.54 -11.23 5.86
CA ASP A 946 11.59 -10.21 6.92
C ASP A 946 13.01 -9.98 7.44
N LEU A 947 13.78 -11.05 7.72
CA LEU A 947 15.18 -10.91 8.13
C LEU A 947 16.04 -10.35 6.99
N THR A 948 15.86 -10.85 5.77
CA THR A 948 16.58 -10.39 4.57
C THR A 948 16.41 -8.88 4.39
N ARG A 949 15.17 -8.39 4.44
CA ARG A 949 14.82 -6.98 4.30
C ARG A 949 15.43 -6.11 5.39
N GLU A 950 15.50 -6.57 6.64
CA GLU A 950 16.13 -5.82 7.72
C GLU A 950 17.66 -5.77 7.62
N ILE A 951 18.31 -6.86 7.21
CA ILE A 951 19.76 -6.84 6.96
C ILE A 951 20.09 -5.90 5.79
N CYS A 952 19.30 -5.93 4.72
CA CYS A 952 19.43 -5.00 3.61
C CYS A 952 19.16 -3.54 4.04
N LEU A 953 18.22 -3.32 4.97
CA LEU A 953 17.96 -1.99 5.55
C LEU A 953 19.15 -1.48 6.39
N LEU A 954 19.82 -2.37 7.12
CA LEU A 954 21.05 -2.04 7.83
C LEU A 954 22.16 -1.60 6.85
N LEU A 955 22.34 -2.31 5.74
CA LEU A 955 23.29 -1.92 4.69
C LEU A 955 22.93 -0.57 4.05
N SER A 956 21.64 -0.34 3.77
CA SER A 956 21.13 0.94 3.27
C SER A 956 21.33 2.09 4.27
N THR A 957 21.19 1.80 5.56
CA THR A 957 21.47 2.76 6.63
C THR A 957 22.96 3.13 6.65
N ILE A 958 23.85 2.13 6.53
CA ILE A 958 25.30 2.32 6.45
C ILE A 958 25.69 3.19 5.25
N SER A 959 24.97 3.08 4.12
CA SER A 959 25.21 3.90 2.92
C SER A 959 24.51 5.25 2.91
N SER A 960 23.77 5.61 3.96
CA SER A 960 23.04 6.88 4.02
C SER A 960 23.98 8.10 3.91
N PRO A 961 23.57 9.20 3.26
CA PRO A 961 24.42 10.38 3.06
C PRO A 961 24.95 10.98 4.36
N GLY A 962 24.16 10.94 5.44
CA GLY A 962 24.56 11.47 6.76
C GLY A 962 25.77 10.75 7.39
N LEU A 963 25.96 9.47 7.09
CA LEU A 963 27.12 8.68 7.56
C LEU A 963 28.29 8.66 6.55
N ASN A 964 28.11 9.29 5.39
CA ASN A 964 29.07 9.27 4.27
C ASN A 964 29.28 10.66 3.67
N THR A 965 29.61 11.63 4.52
CA THR A 965 29.77 13.05 4.14
C THR A 965 30.85 13.32 3.09
N SER A 966 31.82 12.41 2.94
CA SER A 966 32.91 12.53 1.96
C SER A 966 32.59 11.97 0.57
N LEU A 967 31.43 11.35 0.37
CA LEU A 967 31.01 10.77 -0.91
C LEU A 967 30.19 11.80 -1.73
N PRO A 968 30.69 12.28 -2.88
CA PRO A 968 29.97 13.22 -3.74
C PRO A 968 28.82 12.53 -4.50
N ALA A 969 27.73 13.25 -4.74
CA ALA A 969 26.67 12.79 -5.63
C ALA A 969 27.13 12.89 -7.10
N LEU A 970 27.15 11.76 -7.81
CA LEU A 970 27.64 11.64 -9.19
C LEU A 970 26.79 12.44 -10.21
N GLU A 971 25.59 12.88 -9.84
CA GLU A 971 24.64 13.59 -10.72
C GLU A 971 25.04 15.04 -11.07
N HIS A 972 26.04 15.62 -10.39
CA HIS A 972 26.43 17.02 -10.59
C HIS A 972 27.68 17.22 -11.48
N SER A 973 28.35 16.15 -11.93
CA SER A 973 29.49 16.27 -12.86
C SER A 973 29.02 16.14 -14.31
N GLY A 974 28.52 17.23 -14.90
CA GLY A 974 28.16 17.34 -16.33
C GLY A 974 29.35 17.30 -17.30
N HIS A 975 30.45 16.66 -16.92
CA HIS A 975 31.61 16.45 -17.78
C HIS A 975 31.91 14.96 -17.88
N VAL A 976 32.01 14.46 -19.11
CA VAL A 976 32.55 13.14 -19.50
C VAL A 976 34.08 13.11 -19.24
N GLY A 977 34.52 13.68 -18.12
CA GLY A 977 35.91 13.63 -17.70
C GLY A 977 36.14 12.30 -17.02
N ARG A 978 36.82 11.38 -17.73
CA ARG A 978 37.61 10.32 -17.11
C ARG A 978 38.19 10.83 -15.80
N VAL A 979 37.88 10.17 -14.69
CA VAL A 979 38.40 10.56 -13.36
C VAL A 979 39.91 10.73 -13.49
N ASP A 980 40.40 11.93 -13.20
CA ASP A 980 41.83 12.22 -13.28
C ASP A 980 42.54 11.31 -12.28
N MET A 981 43.43 10.43 -12.77
CA MET A 981 44.16 9.46 -11.94
C MET A 981 44.98 10.14 -10.84
N SER A 982 45.31 11.42 -10.99
CA SER A 982 45.97 12.24 -9.96
C SER A 982 45.06 12.63 -8.78
N SER A 983 43.74 12.49 -8.91
CA SER A 983 42.73 12.85 -7.89
C SER A 983 42.27 11.68 -7.01
N LEU A 984 42.68 10.44 -7.35
CA LEU A 984 42.33 9.23 -6.61
C LEU A 984 42.98 9.22 -5.23
N LYS A 985 42.20 8.87 -4.21
CA LYS A 985 42.70 8.71 -2.84
C LYS A 985 42.79 7.24 -2.45
N ASP A 986 43.60 6.94 -1.44
CA ASP A 986 43.58 5.62 -0.81
C ASP A 986 42.27 5.41 -0.04
N LEU A 987 41.83 4.15 0.06
CA LEU A 987 40.61 3.78 0.79
C LEU A 987 40.66 4.24 2.26
N ASP A 988 41.86 4.26 2.85
CA ASP A 988 42.11 4.75 4.21
C ASP A 988 41.73 6.21 4.41
N ALA A 989 41.79 7.05 3.37
CA ALA A 989 41.42 8.46 3.46
C ALA A 989 39.90 8.65 3.64
N PHE A 990 39.09 7.68 3.21
CA PHE A 990 37.62 7.72 3.33
C PHE A 990 37.12 7.09 4.63
N ALA A 991 37.87 6.17 5.25
CA ALA A 991 37.47 5.48 6.48
C ALA A 991 37.00 6.38 7.65
N PRO A 992 37.57 7.57 7.93
CA PRO A 992 37.08 8.42 9.03
C PRO A 992 35.84 9.27 8.68
N SER A 993 35.46 9.35 7.41
CA SER A 993 34.40 10.25 6.92
C SER A 993 33.27 9.54 6.15
N SER A 994 33.46 8.25 5.87
CA SER A 994 32.52 7.35 5.21
C SER A 994 32.46 6.03 5.95
N MET A 995 31.28 5.70 6.46
CA MET A 995 31.00 4.41 7.10
C MET A 995 31.19 3.24 6.12
N VAL A 996 30.82 3.41 4.85
CA VAL A 996 31.07 2.39 3.82
C VAL A 996 32.58 2.21 3.59
N GLY A 997 33.35 3.31 3.56
CA GLY A 997 34.82 3.26 3.49
C GLY A 997 35.44 2.54 4.69
N PHE A 998 34.95 2.81 5.90
CA PHE A 998 35.35 2.09 7.12
C PHE A 998 35.05 0.59 7.00
N LEU A 999 33.84 0.21 6.60
CA LEU A 999 33.44 -1.19 6.47
C LEU A 999 34.33 -1.94 5.46
N LEU A 1000 34.59 -1.33 4.30
CA LEU A 1000 35.40 -1.95 3.24
C LEU A 1000 36.89 -2.05 3.58
N LYS A 1001 37.41 -1.17 4.45
CA LYS A 1001 38.77 -1.25 4.97
C LYS A 1001 38.99 -2.53 5.80
N HIS A 1002 38.00 -2.93 6.60
CA HIS A 1002 38.09 -4.10 7.47
C HIS A 1002 37.62 -5.36 6.74
N LYS A 1003 38.57 -6.18 6.26
CA LYS A 1003 38.27 -7.40 5.47
C LYS A 1003 37.30 -8.36 6.17
N SER A 1004 37.35 -8.45 7.50
CA SER A 1004 36.44 -9.24 8.34
C SER A 1004 34.96 -8.82 8.22
N LEU A 1005 34.69 -7.53 7.98
CA LEU A 1005 33.36 -6.98 7.77
C LEU A 1005 32.98 -6.94 6.29
N ALA A 1006 33.95 -6.60 5.43
CA ALA A 1006 33.73 -6.42 4.01
C ALA A 1006 33.26 -7.71 3.32
N ILE A 1007 33.92 -8.85 3.58
CA ILE A 1007 33.65 -10.10 2.85
C ILE A 1007 32.19 -10.56 3.02
N PRO A 1008 31.63 -10.73 4.24
CA PRO A 1008 30.26 -11.19 4.38
C PRO A 1008 29.23 -10.21 3.83
N VAL A 1009 29.46 -8.90 4.00
CA VAL A 1009 28.56 -7.85 3.51
C VAL A 1009 28.53 -7.79 1.98
N LEU A 1010 29.69 -7.89 1.35
CA LEU A 1010 29.79 -7.94 -0.10
C LEU A 1010 29.12 -9.21 -0.66
N GLN A 1011 29.30 -10.37 0.00
CA GLN A 1011 28.59 -11.60 -0.38
C GLN A 1011 27.07 -11.46 -0.29
N ILE A 1012 26.55 -10.95 0.84
CA ILE A 1012 25.11 -10.67 0.99
C ILE A 1012 24.64 -9.73 -0.12
N SER A 1013 25.41 -8.70 -0.47
CA SER A 1013 25.03 -7.76 -1.52
C SER A 1013 24.94 -8.41 -2.92
N LEU A 1014 25.83 -9.36 -3.24
CA LEU A 1014 25.79 -10.10 -4.51
C LEU A 1014 24.60 -11.05 -4.56
N GLU A 1015 24.39 -11.81 -3.49
CA GLU A 1015 23.31 -12.81 -3.40
C GLU A 1015 21.93 -12.16 -3.39
N ALA A 1016 21.79 -10.98 -2.77
CA ALA A 1016 20.52 -10.24 -2.74
C ALA A 1016 19.95 -9.94 -4.13
N PHE A 1017 20.79 -9.72 -5.15
CA PHE A 1017 20.32 -9.55 -6.53
C PHE A 1017 19.78 -10.84 -7.16
N THR A 1018 20.09 -12.00 -6.57
CA THR A 1018 19.59 -13.31 -7.01
C THR A 1018 18.34 -13.78 -6.25
N TRP A 1019 18.03 -13.14 -5.12
CA TRP A 1019 16.85 -13.47 -4.32
C TRP A 1019 15.59 -12.83 -4.92
N THR A 1020 14.48 -13.56 -4.91
CA THR A 1020 13.19 -13.10 -5.47
C THR A 1020 12.45 -12.16 -4.50
N ASP A 1021 13.12 -11.10 -4.02
CA ASP A 1021 12.57 -10.09 -3.10
C ASP A 1021 12.96 -8.66 -3.51
N SER A 1022 12.07 -7.97 -4.22
CA SER A 1022 12.33 -6.63 -4.74
C SER A 1022 12.57 -5.60 -3.66
N GLU A 1023 11.88 -5.68 -2.51
CA GLU A 1023 12.06 -4.72 -1.42
C GLU A 1023 13.48 -4.79 -0.83
N ALA A 1024 14.03 -6.00 -0.73
CA ALA A 1024 15.41 -6.20 -0.29
C ALA A 1024 16.40 -5.63 -1.33
N VAL A 1025 16.16 -5.89 -2.62
CA VAL A 1025 16.99 -5.38 -3.72
C VAL A 1025 17.02 -3.85 -3.73
N THR A 1026 15.89 -3.16 -3.53
CA THR A 1026 15.84 -1.69 -3.45
C THR A 1026 16.78 -1.16 -2.37
N LYS A 1027 16.76 -1.79 -1.18
CA LYS A 1027 17.59 -1.39 -0.05
C LYS A 1027 19.08 -1.65 -0.34
N VAL A 1028 19.44 -2.81 -0.88
CA VAL A 1028 20.84 -3.14 -1.23
C VAL A 1028 21.37 -2.26 -2.36
N CYS A 1029 20.56 -1.86 -3.33
CA CYS A 1029 20.98 -0.97 -4.42
C CYS A 1029 21.63 0.31 -3.90
N SER A 1030 21.09 0.90 -2.82
CA SER A 1030 21.67 2.10 -2.20
C SER A 1030 23.07 1.86 -1.63
N PHE A 1031 23.33 0.67 -1.09
CA PHE A 1031 24.64 0.28 -0.60
C PHE A 1031 25.61 -0.01 -1.75
N SER A 1032 25.18 -0.78 -2.76
CA SER A 1032 25.96 -1.06 -3.95
C SER A 1032 26.36 0.22 -4.70
N SER A 1033 25.49 1.24 -4.73
CA SER A 1033 25.80 2.56 -5.31
C SER A 1033 27.00 3.21 -4.62
N SER A 1034 27.04 3.20 -3.29
CA SER A 1034 28.17 3.76 -2.52
C SER A 1034 29.46 2.93 -2.69
N VAL A 1035 29.34 1.60 -2.84
CA VAL A 1035 30.49 0.72 -3.13
C VAL A 1035 31.06 1.01 -4.53
N VAL A 1036 30.21 1.20 -5.54
CA VAL A 1036 30.62 1.60 -6.89
C VAL A 1036 31.32 2.96 -6.86
N LEU A 1037 30.76 3.94 -6.15
CA LEU A 1037 31.35 5.27 -6.01
C LEU A 1037 32.74 5.21 -5.35
N LEU A 1038 32.92 4.40 -4.31
CA LEU A 1038 34.23 4.18 -3.69
C LEU A 1038 35.23 3.49 -4.63
N ALA A 1039 34.80 2.53 -5.45
CA ALA A 1039 35.65 1.92 -6.47
C ALA A 1039 36.11 2.92 -7.54
N ILE A 1040 35.25 3.89 -7.87
CA ILE A 1040 35.56 4.98 -8.81
C ILE A 1040 36.59 5.94 -8.21
N LEU A 1041 36.40 6.35 -6.94
CA LEU A 1041 37.21 7.38 -6.27
C LEU A 1041 38.53 6.86 -5.67
N THR A 1042 38.70 5.55 -5.53
CA THR A 1042 39.89 4.95 -4.92
C THR A 1042 40.79 4.25 -5.93
N ASN A 1043 42.07 4.08 -5.55
CA ASN A 1043 43.03 3.26 -6.30
C ASN A 1043 43.11 1.80 -5.80
N ASN A 1044 42.11 1.33 -5.05
CA ASN A 1044 42.11 -0.04 -4.52
C ASN A 1044 41.82 -1.06 -5.63
N ALA A 1045 42.77 -1.98 -5.88
CA ALA A 1045 42.65 -2.99 -6.93
C ALA A 1045 41.57 -4.04 -6.63
N ASP A 1046 41.56 -4.59 -5.41
CA ASP A 1046 40.61 -5.63 -4.98
C ASP A 1046 39.16 -5.14 -5.11
N LEU A 1047 38.89 -3.91 -4.67
CA LEU A 1047 37.56 -3.30 -4.75
C LEU A 1047 37.13 -3.04 -6.21
N ARG A 1048 38.07 -2.58 -7.04
CA ARG A 1048 37.82 -2.35 -8.47
C ARG A 1048 37.50 -3.65 -9.20
N GLU A 1049 38.26 -4.72 -8.94
CA GLU A 1049 38.03 -6.04 -9.53
C GLU A 1049 36.66 -6.59 -9.09
N PHE A 1050 36.36 -6.52 -7.79
CA PHE A 1050 35.06 -6.96 -7.26
C PHE A 1050 33.88 -6.23 -7.92
N VAL A 1051 33.93 -4.90 -8.02
CA VAL A 1051 32.84 -4.12 -8.62
C VAL A 1051 32.71 -4.40 -10.12
N SER A 1052 33.84 -4.45 -10.83
CA SER A 1052 33.87 -4.60 -12.29
C SER A 1052 33.50 -6.01 -12.75
N ARG A 1053 33.80 -7.04 -11.95
CA ARG A 1053 33.51 -8.43 -12.27
C ARG A 1053 32.26 -8.95 -11.54
N ASP A 1054 32.33 -9.02 -10.22
CA ASP A 1054 31.38 -9.79 -9.41
C ASP A 1054 30.05 -9.03 -9.24
N LEU A 1055 30.11 -7.74 -8.86
CA LEU A 1055 28.92 -6.90 -8.72
C LEU A 1055 28.24 -6.63 -10.07
N PHE A 1056 29.02 -6.33 -11.11
CA PHE A 1056 28.47 -6.13 -12.46
C PHE A 1056 27.71 -7.36 -12.97
N SER A 1057 28.28 -8.56 -12.77
CA SER A 1057 27.61 -9.83 -13.11
C SER A 1057 26.33 -10.04 -12.29
N ALA A 1058 26.36 -9.77 -10.98
CA ALA A 1058 25.20 -9.91 -10.10
C ALA A 1058 24.05 -8.96 -10.49
N LEU A 1059 24.35 -7.71 -10.84
CA LEU A 1059 23.34 -6.74 -11.31
C LEU A 1059 22.65 -7.22 -12.60
N ILE A 1060 23.40 -7.76 -13.55
CA ILE A 1060 22.84 -8.32 -14.80
C ILE A 1060 21.97 -9.54 -14.50
N ARG A 1061 22.40 -10.44 -13.59
CA ARG A 1061 21.56 -11.57 -13.14
C ARG A 1061 20.28 -11.08 -12.44
N GLY A 1062 20.35 -10.01 -11.66
CA GLY A 1062 19.18 -9.42 -11.01
C GLY A 1062 18.16 -8.86 -12.00
N LEU A 1063 18.59 -8.40 -13.17
CA LEU A 1063 17.69 -7.99 -14.26
C LEU A 1063 16.99 -9.18 -14.95
N ALA A 1064 17.45 -10.42 -14.74
CA ALA A 1064 16.77 -11.62 -15.22
C ALA A 1064 15.51 -11.98 -14.42
N LEU A 1065 15.39 -11.47 -13.18
CA LEU A 1065 14.26 -11.75 -12.29
C LEU A 1065 13.10 -10.78 -12.54
N GLU A 1066 11.91 -11.31 -12.80
CA GLU A 1066 10.70 -10.51 -13.05
C GLU A 1066 10.30 -9.64 -11.85
N SER A 1067 10.54 -10.13 -10.62
CA SER A 1067 10.29 -9.38 -9.38
C SER A 1067 10.98 -8.01 -9.35
N ASN A 1068 12.10 -7.85 -10.07
CA ASN A 1068 12.92 -6.64 -10.07
C ASN A 1068 12.48 -5.62 -11.14
N ALA A 1069 11.34 -5.81 -11.79
CA ALA A 1069 10.84 -4.91 -12.84
C ALA A 1069 10.75 -3.43 -12.38
N PHE A 1070 10.28 -3.20 -11.16
CA PHE A 1070 10.16 -1.85 -10.58
C PHE A 1070 11.53 -1.16 -10.41
N ILE A 1071 12.58 -1.90 -10.05
CA ILE A 1071 13.92 -1.39 -9.72
C ILE A 1071 14.87 -1.47 -10.92
N SER A 1072 14.41 -2.03 -12.04
CA SER A 1072 15.24 -2.24 -13.23
C SER A 1072 15.91 -0.96 -13.74
N ALA A 1073 15.27 0.20 -13.53
CA ALA A 1073 15.85 1.50 -13.86
C ALA A 1073 17.12 1.80 -13.03
N ASP A 1074 17.14 1.46 -11.75
CA ASP A 1074 18.29 1.72 -10.87
C ASP A 1074 19.41 0.71 -11.12
N LEU A 1075 19.06 -0.56 -11.35
CA LEU A 1075 20.02 -1.61 -11.73
C LEU A 1075 20.74 -1.26 -13.05
N VAL A 1076 20.00 -0.80 -14.06
CA VAL A 1076 20.60 -0.35 -15.33
C VAL A 1076 21.48 0.89 -15.12
N ASN A 1077 21.10 1.79 -14.20
CA ASN A 1077 21.93 2.95 -13.90
C ASN A 1077 23.26 2.54 -13.25
N LEU A 1078 23.25 1.57 -12.33
CA LEU A 1078 24.48 1.02 -11.75
C LEU A 1078 25.36 0.32 -12.79
N CYS A 1079 24.78 -0.48 -13.69
CA CYS A 1079 25.52 -1.08 -14.81
C CYS A 1079 26.17 0.00 -15.68
N ARG A 1080 25.44 1.09 -15.98
CA ARG A 1080 25.97 2.24 -16.72
C ARG A 1080 27.16 2.87 -16.00
N GLU A 1081 27.06 3.13 -14.70
CA GLU A 1081 28.13 3.75 -13.92
C GLU A 1081 29.39 2.89 -13.88
N ILE A 1082 29.24 1.59 -13.64
CA ILE A 1082 30.37 0.64 -13.67
C ILE A 1082 31.04 0.66 -15.05
N PHE A 1083 30.26 0.59 -16.13
CA PHE A 1083 30.80 0.58 -17.48
C PHE A 1083 31.51 1.89 -17.84
N ILE A 1084 30.91 3.06 -17.59
CA ILE A 1084 31.50 4.34 -17.98
C ILE A 1084 32.78 4.65 -17.20
N TYR A 1085 32.80 4.39 -15.88
CA TYR A 1085 33.88 4.87 -15.03
C TYR A 1085 34.98 3.83 -14.76
N LEU A 1086 34.68 2.53 -14.87
CA LEU A 1086 35.64 1.47 -14.52
C LEU A 1086 36.12 0.64 -15.71
N CYS A 1087 35.42 0.65 -16.85
CA CYS A 1087 35.77 -0.20 -17.99
C CYS A 1087 37.14 0.13 -18.61
N ASP A 1088 37.60 1.38 -18.54
CA ASP A 1088 38.97 1.75 -18.99
C ASP A 1088 40.05 1.32 -17.99
N ARG A 1089 39.68 1.05 -16.73
CA ARG A 1089 40.59 0.66 -15.64
C ARG A 1089 40.61 -0.85 -15.41
N ASP A 1090 39.58 -1.58 -15.85
CA ASP A 1090 39.45 -3.03 -15.70
C ASP A 1090 38.75 -3.63 -16.94
N PRO A 1091 39.29 -4.69 -17.57
CA PRO A 1091 38.70 -5.30 -18.75
C PRO A 1091 37.44 -6.14 -18.47
N ALA A 1092 37.14 -6.49 -17.20
CA ALA A 1092 36.05 -7.39 -16.84
C ALA A 1092 34.65 -6.98 -17.36
N PRO A 1093 34.23 -5.69 -17.33
CA PRO A 1093 32.91 -5.30 -17.82
C PRO A 1093 32.73 -5.61 -19.31
N ARG A 1094 33.77 -5.42 -20.14
CA ARG A 1094 33.76 -5.79 -21.57
C ARG A 1094 33.63 -7.30 -21.75
N GLN A 1095 34.41 -8.07 -20.99
CA GLN A 1095 34.39 -9.54 -21.05
C GLN A 1095 33.03 -10.11 -20.65
N ILE A 1096 32.39 -9.55 -19.62
CA ILE A 1096 31.07 -9.98 -19.16
C ILE A 1096 30.01 -9.68 -20.21
N LEU A 1097 30.01 -8.50 -20.82
CA LEU A 1097 29.06 -8.20 -21.89
C LEU A 1097 29.27 -9.13 -23.10
N LEU A 1098 30.51 -9.40 -23.52
CA LEU A 1098 30.80 -10.34 -24.59
C LEU A 1098 30.45 -11.80 -24.26
N SER A 1099 30.35 -12.14 -22.97
CA SER A 1099 29.93 -13.49 -22.53
C SER A 1099 28.41 -13.71 -22.65
N LEU A 1100 27.63 -12.65 -22.89
CA LEU A 1100 26.18 -12.76 -23.06
C LEU A 1100 25.84 -13.35 -24.44
N PRO A 1101 24.83 -14.25 -24.53
CA PRO A 1101 24.61 -15.13 -25.68
C PRO A 1101 24.30 -14.42 -27.00
N CYS A 1102 23.88 -13.14 -26.97
CA CYS A 1102 23.46 -12.40 -28.16
C CYS A 1102 24.25 -11.08 -28.40
N ILE A 1103 25.37 -10.84 -27.70
CA ILE A 1103 26.24 -9.69 -27.99
C ILE A 1103 27.38 -10.10 -28.93
N THR A 1104 27.50 -9.45 -30.09
CA THR A 1104 28.70 -9.57 -30.93
C THR A 1104 29.74 -8.49 -30.58
N PRO A 1105 31.04 -8.71 -30.90
CA PRO A 1105 32.05 -7.67 -30.74
C PRO A 1105 31.74 -6.36 -31.47
N ASN A 1106 31.01 -6.45 -32.59
CA ASN A 1106 30.58 -5.28 -33.36
C ASN A 1106 29.48 -4.49 -32.63
N ASP A 1107 28.55 -5.18 -31.96
CA ASP A 1107 27.49 -4.54 -31.19
C ASP A 1107 28.06 -3.78 -29.98
N LEU A 1108 29.05 -4.37 -29.30
CA LEU A 1108 29.76 -3.71 -28.21
C LEU A 1108 30.52 -2.48 -28.70
N HIS A 1109 31.18 -2.56 -29.86
CA HIS A 1109 31.89 -1.43 -30.45
C HIS A 1109 30.94 -0.28 -30.83
N ALA A 1110 29.79 -0.59 -31.44
CA ALA A 1110 28.76 0.38 -31.77
C ALA A 1110 28.17 1.05 -30.50
N PHE A 1111 28.03 0.28 -29.42
CA PHE A 1111 27.61 0.81 -28.12
C PHE A 1111 28.63 1.77 -27.51
N GLU A 1112 29.93 1.40 -27.51
CA GLU A 1112 30.99 2.28 -27.03
C GLU A 1112 31.06 3.57 -27.85
N GLU A 1113 30.94 3.48 -29.18
CA GLU A 1113 30.88 4.65 -30.06
C GLU A 1113 29.67 5.55 -29.73
N ALA A 1114 28.49 4.98 -29.49
CA ALA A 1114 27.31 5.72 -29.08
C ALA A 1114 27.50 6.43 -27.72
N LEU A 1115 28.13 5.78 -26.75
CA LEU A 1115 28.42 6.38 -25.45
C LEU A 1115 29.39 7.58 -25.56
N THR A 1116 30.37 7.54 -26.47
CA THR A 1116 31.28 8.67 -26.68
C THR A 1116 30.62 9.90 -27.31
N LYS A 1117 29.50 9.70 -28.04
CA LYS A 1117 28.76 10.77 -28.73
C LYS A 1117 27.80 11.54 -27.81
N THR A 1118 27.56 11.05 -26.61
CA THR A 1118 26.54 11.58 -25.70
C THR A 1118 27.09 11.78 -24.28
N ALA A 1119 26.95 13.00 -23.76
CA ALA A 1119 27.27 13.34 -22.37
C ALA A 1119 26.07 13.20 -21.40
N SER A 1120 24.86 12.98 -21.93
CA SER A 1120 23.62 12.90 -21.14
C SER A 1120 23.52 11.58 -20.38
N PRO A 1121 23.44 11.60 -19.03
CA PRO A 1121 23.24 10.40 -18.21
C PRO A 1121 22.00 9.58 -18.61
N LYS A 1122 20.92 10.28 -19.00
CA LYS A 1122 19.65 9.66 -19.39
C LYS A 1122 19.79 8.87 -20.69
N GLU A 1123 20.46 9.44 -21.68
CA GLU A 1123 20.70 8.78 -22.96
C GLU A 1123 21.71 7.63 -22.83
N GLN A 1124 22.78 7.79 -22.04
CA GLN A 1124 23.72 6.70 -21.73
C GLN A 1124 23.01 5.51 -21.05
N LYS A 1125 22.09 5.79 -20.11
CA LYS A 1125 21.24 4.78 -19.48
C LYS A 1125 20.34 4.09 -20.50
N GLN A 1126 19.78 4.83 -21.45
CA GLN A 1126 18.97 4.27 -22.54
C GLN A 1126 19.81 3.34 -23.42
N HIS A 1127 21.02 3.74 -23.83
CA HIS A 1127 21.92 2.90 -24.62
C HIS A 1127 22.29 1.61 -23.87
N MET A 1128 22.60 1.71 -22.57
CA MET A 1128 22.89 0.54 -21.73
C MET A 1128 21.69 -0.41 -21.67
N ARG A 1129 20.47 0.13 -21.49
CA ARG A 1129 19.24 -0.65 -21.53
C ARG A 1129 19.05 -1.36 -22.86
N SER A 1130 19.27 -0.67 -23.98
CA SER A 1130 19.14 -1.23 -25.32
C SER A 1130 20.13 -2.37 -25.58
N LEU A 1131 21.40 -2.22 -25.17
CA LEU A 1131 22.40 -3.27 -25.29
C LEU A 1131 22.02 -4.50 -24.47
N LEU A 1132 21.60 -4.32 -23.21
CA LEU A 1132 21.21 -5.45 -22.34
C LEU A 1132 19.97 -6.20 -22.87
N LEU A 1133 19.02 -5.47 -23.48
CA LEU A 1133 17.86 -6.09 -24.14
C LEU A 1133 18.25 -6.92 -25.37
N LEU A 1134 19.21 -6.43 -26.17
CA LEU A 1134 19.78 -7.20 -27.29
C LEU A 1134 20.50 -8.46 -26.79
N ALA A 1135 21.26 -8.33 -25.71
CA ALA A 1135 22.18 -9.35 -25.20
C ALA A 1135 21.56 -10.68 -24.77
N THR A 1136 20.26 -10.69 -24.47
CA THR A 1136 19.63 -11.77 -23.71
C THR A 1136 18.37 -12.35 -24.35
N GLY A 1137 17.94 -11.87 -25.52
CA GLY A 1137 16.85 -12.48 -26.29
C GLY A 1137 15.57 -12.73 -25.47
N ASN A 1138 15.11 -11.72 -24.71
CA ASN A 1138 13.96 -11.75 -23.78
C ASN A 1138 14.18 -12.41 -22.39
N ASN A 1139 15.38 -12.90 -22.05
CA ASN A 1139 15.63 -13.51 -20.73
C ASN A 1139 15.72 -12.48 -19.58
N LEU A 1140 15.90 -11.18 -19.86
CA LEU A 1140 15.84 -10.11 -18.85
C LEU A 1140 14.40 -9.70 -18.56
N LYS A 1141 13.67 -10.56 -17.85
CA LYS A 1141 12.25 -10.41 -17.56
C LYS A 1141 11.91 -9.07 -16.89
N ALA A 1142 12.79 -8.54 -16.03
CA ALA A 1142 12.60 -7.23 -15.39
C ALA A 1142 12.44 -6.08 -16.41
N LEU A 1143 13.23 -6.11 -17.48
CA LEU A 1143 13.23 -5.06 -18.52
C LEU A 1143 12.09 -5.24 -19.53
N ALA A 1144 11.59 -6.46 -19.70
CA ALA A 1144 10.43 -6.81 -20.52
C ALA A 1144 9.10 -6.49 -19.81
N ALA A 1145 8.98 -6.81 -18.52
CA ALA A 1145 7.78 -6.57 -17.71
C ALA A 1145 7.41 -5.08 -17.61
N GLN A 1146 8.40 -4.16 -17.59
CA GLN A 1146 8.12 -2.72 -17.67
C GLN A 1146 7.37 -2.30 -18.95
N LYS A 1147 7.48 -3.03 -20.07
CA LYS A 1147 6.69 -2.73 -21.27
C LYS A 1147 5.24 -3.19 -21.15
N ASN A 1148 4.95 -4.18 -20.31
CA ASN A 1148 3.59 -4.60 -20.02
C ASN A 1148 2.92 -3.69 -18.97
N VAL A 1149 3.71 -3.09 -18.06
CA VAL A 1149 3.21 -2.15 -17.04
C VAL A 1149 3.11 -0.71 -17.58
N ASN A 1150 4.05 -0.25 -18.41
CA ASN A 1150 4.04 1.13 -18.94
C ASN A 1150 3.06 1.35 -20.12
N ILE A 1151 2.31 0.34 -20.54
CA ILE A 1151 1.27 0.45 -21.58
C ILE A 1151 -0.14 0.23 -21.00
N ILE A 1152 -0.28 -0.18 -19.74
CA ILE A 1152 -1.59 -0.48 -19.14
C ILE A 1152 -1.62 0.09 -17.72
N THR A 1153 -2.11 1.32 -17.57
CA THR A 1153 -2.39 1.94 -16.25
C THR A 1153 -3.78 2.55 -16.12
N ASN A 1154 -4.71 2.32 -17.06
CA ASN A 1154 -6.01 3.02 -17.05
C ASN A 1154 -7.28 2.16 -17.18
N VAL A 1155 -7.24 0.84 -16.96
CA VAL A 1155 -8.47 0.05 -16.80
C VAL A 1155 -8.22 -1.12 -15.84
N THR A 1156 -8.82 -1.10 -14.65
CA THR A 1156 -9.02 -2.33 -13.87
C THR A 1156 -10.15 -3.13 -14.54
N ALA A 1157 -9.82 -4.32 -15.03
CA ALA A 1157 -10.83 -5.28 -15.48
C ALA A 1157 -11.70 -5.68 -14.29
N ARG A 1158 -13.00 -5.36 -14.34
CA ARG A 1158 -13.99 -5.94 -13.42
C ARG A 1158 -14.03 -7.44 -13.65
N ALA A 1159 -13.45 -8.22 -12.73
CA ALA A 1159 -13.53 -9.67 -12.77
C ALA A 1159 -15.00 -10.09 -12.57
N ARG A 1160 -15.70 -10.46 -13.65
CA ARG A 1160 -16.88 -11.33 -13.56
C ARG A 1160 -16.39 -12.71 -13.12
N GLY A 1161 -16.31 -12.95 -11.81
CA GLY A 1161 -16.04 -14.30 -11.30
C GLY A 1161 -17.25 -15.21 -11.49
N PRO A 1162 -17.03 -16.54 -11.47
CA PRO A 1162 -17.77 -17.41 -10.59
C PRO A 1162 -16.91 -17.70 -9.35
N VAL A 1163 -17.36 -17.18 -8.20
CA VAL A 1163 -17.20 -17.72 -6.84
C VAL A 1163 -15.84 -18.38 -6.49
N ASN A 1164 -14.92 -17.60 -5.87
CA ASN A 1164 -14.16 -17.89 -4.63
C ASN A 1164 -12.73 -17.29 -4.58
N ALA A 1165 -12.47 -16.60 -3.45
CA ALA A 1165 -11.20 -16.26 -2.76
C ALA A 1165 -10.41 -14.96 -3.15
N PRO A 1166 -9.83 -14.23 -2.15
CA PRO A 1166 -9.49 -12.80 -2.27
C PRO A 1166 -7.97 -12.49 -2.25
N GLY A 1167 -7.59 -11.32 -2.79
CA GLY A 1167 -6.25 -10.73 -2.59
C GLY A 1167 -6.14 -9.31 -3.18
N ASN A 1168 -6.03 -8.29 -2.33
CA ASN A 1168 -5.97 -6.86 -2.65
C ASN A 1168 -4.52 -6.33 -2.74
N GLY A 1169 -4.30 -5.38 -3.65
CA GLY A 1169 -3.14 -4.48 -3.74
C GLY A 1169 -3.59 -3.03 -4.03
N VAL A 1170 -2.77 -2.06 -3.64
CA VAL A 1170 -3.01 -0.61 -3.45
C VAL A 1170 -3.29 0.16 -4.75
N GLU A 1171 -4.31 1.03 -4.77
CA GLU A 1171 -4.71 1.90 -5.90
C GLU A 1171 -4.02 3.28 -5.87
N GLU A 1172 -3.34 3.64 -6.96
CA GLU A 1172 -3.01 5.00 -7.39
C GLU A 1172 -4.11 5.51 -8.33
N GLY A 1173 -4.45 6.80 -8.21
CA GLY A 1173 -5.60 7.49 -8.81
C GLY A 1173 -6.10 7.00 -10.18
N ASP A 1174 -7.33 6.49 -10.17
CA ASP A 1174 -8.06 5.98 -11.34
C ASP A 1174 -8.40 7.10 -12.33
N SER A 1175 -8.03 6.91 -13.60
CA SER A 1175 -8.62 7.63 -14.72
C SER A 1175 -9.33 6.61 -15.63
N VAL A 1176 -10.65 6.77 -15.78
CA VAL A 1176 -11.49 5.83 -16.52
C VAL A 1176 -11.76 6.33 -17.93
N GLY A 1177 -11.53 5.46 -18.91
CA GLY A 1177 -11.93 5.61 -20.32
C GLY A 1177 -13.43 5.43 -20.54
N LEU A 1178 -13.91 5.91 -21.69
CA LEU A 1178 -15.31 6.06 -22.11
C LEU A 1178 -16.25 4.83 -21.96
N ALA A 1179 -15.73 3.65 -21.64
CA ALA A 1179 -16.52 2.42 -21.51
C ALA A 1179 -17.36 2.33 -20.23
N ALA A 1180 -17.15 3.22 -19.24
CA ALA A 1180 -17.94 3.24 -18.00
C ALA A 1180 -19.20 4.14 -18.05
N ILE A 1181 -19.43 4.83 -19.18
CA ILE A 1181 -20.55 5.78 -19.36
C ILE A 1181 -21.83 5.09 -19.89
N LEU A 1182 -21.77 3.83 -20.31
CA LEU A 1182 -22.89 3.07 -20.87
C LEU A 1182 -22.96 1.67 -20.28
#